data_AF-A0A0P4VNL9-F1
#
_entry.id   AF-A0A0P4VNL9-F1
#
_cell.length_a   1.000
_cell.length_b   1.000
_cell.length_c   1.000
_cell.angle_alpha   90.00
_cell.angle_beta   90.00
_cell.angle_gamma   90.00
#
_symmetry.space_group_name_H-M   'P 1'
#
loop_
_entity.id
_entity.type
_entity.pdbx_description
1 polymer ?
#
loop_
_entity_poly.entity_id
_entity_poly.type
_entity_poly.pdbx_seq_one_letter_code
_entity_poly.pdbx_strand_id
1 'polypeptide(L)'
;MFLFTNENNSHSLKILISAELSNTPVKIEIVSAEDQRFQFPQRLPVLHTDHGDKIFSSNIASNFLFRPPLNLAQKVDVWIFWDGTKLQPALVELSRKMDEFPVLKKLLSELELALDGNDFIVEEMLTVADVCLWGTLFPVFTDENLCNRVLTDQPNIKRWWRKLNDRQEWKAAQEKFKLKPGLPALQSVSASCWYPEYSSILPSPERKKKQSNSLENNFAEDHSEFKEITLTEEQIANAVSNWNKPLESRQKLKKPSKPIIPVPNERNILITSALPYVNNVPHLGNIIGCVLSADVFARYCRFRSYNTLFISGTDEYGTATETKAIEEGLTPQQICDKYFALHSEVYDWFNISFDHFGRTTSHEQIKVAQEIFLNCHKNGYTSTSAMDQLLCEKCNRYLADRFVEGTCPGCKYEDARGDQCDGCGHLINAVDLINPRCKLCQNAPIVKQSQQLFLELPKVQDRLKKWVEETCDGWSSIARVITKAWLKEGLKPRCITRDLKWGVPVPLKGFEGKVFYVWFDAPIGYMSMTKSYSEEWLRWWKPSSDAKVTLYQFMAKDNVPFHSIMFPATLFAAGGNYTLINHLMATEYLNYENGKFSKSRGVGVFGNDAKDTGIPSDIFRFYLLYIRPESQDTNFSWADLAMKNNTELLNNLGNFILRSLAFAEKFLNSEVPSVVLDSEEQKLLGYISLELKGYISSLEKGHLRDGIKYILNISRHGNHYMQSLKAWVLIKGDEKDKKKAASGIGLLCNVVCLISSLLQPYMPTVVDTVAKQMNVSVDIFTITEHFQPYLRPGHKIGKPLPLFTKIEQHTVDALKAQYAGKQKSQSPGPVNGSNTNSKPETNSVVGDAALAIATLEEAVAKQGDLVRSMKAAGKSKDELKPMIATLLDLKKQLAVLKGEEVNSVGNEKANKNSTKSQGSGKKKK
;
A
#
# COMPACT_ATOMS: atom_id res chain seq x y z
N MET A 1 29.84 -17.24 -11.28
CA MET A 1 28.46 -17.43 -10.78
C MET A 1 28.00 -18.89 -10.90
N PHE A 2 27.07 -19.32 -10.04
CA PHE A 2 26.47 -20.67 -10.06
C PHE A 2 24.96 -20.59 -10.27
N LEU A 3 24.42 -21.44 -11.15
CA LEU A 3 23.00 -21.60 -11.42
C LEU A 3 22.55 -22.94 -10.85
N PHE A 4 21.74 -22.89 -9.80
CA PHE A 4 21.10 -24.06 -9.21
C PHE A 4 19.75 -24.28 -9.87
N THR A 5 19.52 -25.47 -10.41
CA THR A 5 18.29 -25.81 -11.15
C THR A 5 17.92 -27.27 -10.94
N ASN A 6 16.68 -27.65 -11.21
CA ASN A 6 16.27 -29.05 -11.34
C ASN A 6 16.34 -29.49 -12.82
N GLU A 7 16.35 -30.81 -13.04
CA GLU A 7 16.39 -31.40 -14.39
C GLU A 7 15.23 -30.93 -15.26
N ASN A 8 15.49 -30.65 -16.53
CA ASN A 8 14.48 -30.25 -17.52
C ASN A 8 13.80 -28.88 -17.28
N ASN A 9 14.29 -28.04 -16.36
CA ASN A 9 13.67 -26.73 -16.11
C ASN A 9 14.00 -25.72 -17.22
N SER A 10 13.03 -25.39 -18.08
CA SER A 10 13.25 -24.49 -19.22
C SER A 10 13.54 -23.03 -18.82
N HIS A 11 13.18 -22.61 -17.61
CA HIS A 11 13.49 -21.26 -17.14
C HIS A 11 14.99 -21.03 -16.95
N SER A 12 15.79 -22.08 -16.81
CA SER A 12 17.25 -22.01 -16.74
C SER A 12 17.87 -21.52 -18.05
N LEU A 13 17.24 -21.79 -19.20
CA LEU A 13 17.72 -21.26 -20.49
C LEU A 13 17.67 -19.74 -20.53
N LYS A 14 16.71 -19.09 -19.87
CA LYS A 14 16.64 -17.61 -19.80
C LYS A 14 17.92 -17.03 -19.22
N ILE A 15 18.41 -17.64 -18.14
CA ILE A 15 19.60 -17.19 -17.40
C ILE A 15 20.85 -17.52 -18.21
N LEU A 16 20.94 -18.72 -18.78
CA LEU A 16 22.09 -19.14 -19.58
C LEU A 16 22.24 -18.32 -20.86
N ILE A 17 21.15 -18.03 -21.57
CA ILE A 17 21.17 -17.18 -22.76
C ILE A 17 21.63 -15.76 -22.40
N SER A 18 21.12 -15.21 -21.28
CA SER A 18 21.55 -13.89 -20.79
C SER A 18 23.03 -13.88 -20.40
N ALA A 19 23.53 -15.00 -19.89
CA ALA A 19 24.94 -15.20 -19.58
C ALA A 19 25.80 -15.24 -20.87
N GLU A 20 25.37 -15.97 -21.91
CA GLU A 20 26.06 -15.98 -23.20
C GLU A 20 26.09 -14.57 -23.84
N LEU A 21 24.96 -13.86 -23.83
CA LEU A 21 24.86 -12.51 -24.40
C LEU A 21 25.74 -11.48 -23.68
N SER A 22 26.00 -11.69 -22.39
CA SER A 22 26.87 -10.82 -21.57
C SER A 22 28.31 -11.35 -21.45
N ASN A 23 28.63 -12.49 -22.07
CA ASN A 23 29.88 -13.22 -21.86
C ASN A 23 30.21 -13.52 -20.39
N THR A 24 29.17 -13.73 -19.57
CA THR A 24 29.31 -14.03 -18.13
C THR A 24 29.40 -15.54 -17.90
N PRO A 25 30.46 -16.07 -17.28
CA PRO A 25 30.56 -17.51 -17.02
C PRO A 25 29.62 -17.95 -15.89
N VAL A 26 28.69 -18.84 -16.21
CA VAL A 26 27.73 -19.45 -15.27
C VAL A 26 27.92 -20.97 -15.25
N LYS A 27 28.18 -21.54 -14.08
CA LYS A 27 28.24 -22.99 -13.86
C LYS A 27 26.88 -23.52 -13.43
N ILE A 28 26.46 -24.67 -13.95
CA ILE A 28 25.15 -25.27 -13.63
C ILE A 28 25.32 -26.37 -12.59
N GLU A 29 24.48 -26.37 -11.56
CA GLU A 29 24.37 -27.45 -10.58
C GLU A 29 22.92 -27.95 -10.54
N ILE A 30 22.73 -29.26 -10.74
CA ILE A 30 21.41 -29.90 -10.68
C ILE A 30 21.12 -30.30 -9.23
N VAL A 31 20.00 -29.81 -8.71
CA VAL A 31 19.56 -30.02 -7.31
C VAL A 31 18.11 -30.45 -7.26
N SER A 32 17.71 -31.12 -6.17
CA SER A 32 16.29 -31.46 -5.93
C SER A 32 15.52 -30.21 -5.51
N ALA A 33 14.22 -30.18 -5.82
CA ALA A 33 13.34 -29.06 -5.45
C ALA A 33 13.19 -28.92 -3.92
N GLU A 34 13.48 -29.99 -3.18
CA GLU A 34 13.45 -30.08 -1.72
C GLU A 34 14.80 -29.79 -1.05
N ASP A 35 15.84 -29.38 -1.81
CA ASP A 35 17.17 -29.09 -1.28
C ASP A 35 17.12 -27.96 -0.23
N GLN A 36 17.57 -28.27 0.99
CA GLN A 36 17.51 -27.38 2.15
C GLN A 36 18.36 -26.10 2.00
N ARG A 37 19.23 -26.00 0.99
CA ARG A 37 19.93 -24.75 0.65
C ARG A 37 18.98 -23.64 0.19
N PHE A 38 17.74 -23.99 -0.18
CA PHE A 38 16.71 -23.10 -0.71
C PHE A 38 15.45 -23.11 0.19
N GLN A 39 15.62 -22.79 1.49
CA GLN A 39 14.59 -22.97 2.53
C GLN A 39 13.31 -22.12 2.38
N PHE A 40 13.36 -20.91 1.79
CA PHE A 40 12.15 -20.15 1.40
C PHE A 40 12.51 -18.87 0.59
N PRO A 41 11.79 -18.53 -0.50
CA PRO A 41 10.82 -19.39 -1.18
C PRO A 41 11.55 -20.55 -1.87
N GLN A 42 11.05 -21.78 -1.72
CA GLN A 42 11.56 -22.96 -2.45
C GLN A 42 11.26 -22.78 -3.95
N ARG A 43 12.22 -22.22 -4.70
CA ARG A 43 12.08 -21.93 -6.13
C ARG A 43 13.37 -22.26 -6.86
N LEU A 44 13.28 -22.99 -7.98
CA LEU A 44 14.37 -23.19 -8.94
C LEU A 44 13.91 -22.72 -10.34
N PRO A 45 14.79 -22.11 -11.14
CA PRO A 45 16.22 -21.95 -10.90
C PRO A 45 16.60 -20.75 -10.03
N VAL A 46 17.75 -20.83 -9.34
CA VAL A 46 18.35 -19.76 -8.55
C VAL A 46 19.75 -19.44 -9.05
N LEU A 47 20.02 -18.18 -9.36
CA LEU A 47 21.37 -17.69 -9.66
C LEU A 47 22.04 -17.23 -8.37
N HIS A 48 23.19 -17.81 -8.03
CA HIS A 48 24.10 -17.32 -7.02
C HIS A 48 25.20 -16.47 -7.67
N THR A 49 25.26 -15.20 -7.27
CA THR A 49 26.29 -14.26 -7.75
C THR A 49 27.60 -14.48 -6.99
N ASP A 50 28.70 -13.98 -7.56
CA ASP A 50 30.02 -14.10 -6.92
C ASP A 50 30.13 -13.25 -5.63
N HIS A 51 29.19 -12.33 -5.40
CA HIS A 51 29.07 -11.52 -4.18
C HIS A 51 28.17 -12.13 -3.10
N GLY A 52 27.63 -13.34 -3.34
CA GLY A 52 26.80 -14.06 -2.37
C GLY A 52 25.30 -13.79 -2.46
N ASP A 53 24.84 -13.00 -3.45
CA ASP A 53 23.40 -12.79 -3.67
C ASP A 53 22.74 -14.03 -4.25
N LYS A 54 21.48 -14.27 -3.88
CA LYS A 54 20.66 -15.36 -4.40
C LYS A 54 19.45 -14.78 -5.15
N ILE A 55 19.41 -14.92 -6.47
CA ILE A 55 18.31 -14.43 -7.31
C ILE A 55 17.45 -15.61 -7.75
N PHE A 56 16.26 -15.74 -7.17
CA PHE A 56 15.33 -16.87 -7.38
C PHE A 56 14.29 -16.64 -8.48
N SER A 57 14.22 -15.43 -9.04
CA SER A 57 13.36 -15.14 -10.21
C SER A 57 14.21 -15.25 -11.47
N SER A 58 13.87 -16.18 -12.36
CA SER A 58 14.59 -16.37 -13.62
C SER A 58 14.60 -15.12 -14.48
N ASN A 59 13.49 -14.37 -14.48
CA ASN A 59 13.33 -13.10 -15.17
C ASN A 59 14.25 -11.99 -14.61
N ILE A 60 14.35 -11.89 -13.29
CA ILE A 60 15.25 -10.91 -12.65
C ILE A 60 16.71 -11.33 -12.77
N ALA A 61 17.02 -12.62 -12.69
CA ALA A 61 18.36 -13.16 -12.90
C ALA A 61 18.84 -12.89 -14.34
N SER A 62 17.96 -13.08 -15.33
CA SER A 62 18.23 -12.71 -16.72
C SER A 62 18.47 -11.21 -16.87
N ASN A 63 17.61 -10.35 -16.28
CA ASN A 63 17.79 -8.89 -16.36
C ASN A 63 19.08 -8.43 -15.64
N PHE A 64 19.48 -9.13 -14.57
CA PHE A 64 20.73 -8.88 -13.88
C PHE A 64 21.95 -9.15 -14.77
N LEU A 65 21.93 -10.24 -15.54
CA LEU A 65 23.03 -10.65 -16.42
C LEU A 65 23.07 -9.86 -17.74
N PHE A 66 21.91 -9.61 -18.36
CA PHE A 66 21.80 -8.92 -19.63
C PHE A 66 20.88 -7.70 -19.48
N ARG A 67 21.43 -6.60 -18.95
CA ARG A 67 20.66 -5.38 -18.72
C ARG A 67 20.36 -4.64 -20.04
N PRO A 68 19.12 -4.17 -20.23
CA PRO A 68 18.82 -3.30 -21.36
C PRO A 68 19.45 -1.91 -21.15
N PRO A 69 19.63 -1.13 -22.23
CA PRO A 69 19.94 0.30 -22.12
C PRO A 69 18.95 1.04 -21.20
N LEU A 70 19.43 2.02 -20.44
CA LEU A 70 18.64 2.78 -19.46
C LEU A 70 17.36 3.40 -20.05
N ASN A 71 17.40 3.85 -21.30
CA ASN A 71 16.25 4.43 -22.00
C ASN A 71 15.16 3.39 -22.34
N LEU A 72 15.48 2.09 -22.34
CA LEU A 72 14.55 1.00 -22.63
C LEU A 72 14.14 0.21 -21.39
N ALA A 73 14.80 0.44 -20.24
CA ALA A 73 14.60 -0.32 -19.01
C ALA A 73 13.11 -0.41 -18.60
N GLN A 74 12.38 0.71 -18.61
CA GLN A 74 10.96 0.72 -18.25
C GLN A 74 10.09 -0.13 -19.19
N LYS A 75 10.32 -0.06 -20.51
CA LYS A 75 9.57 -0.85 -21.49
C LYS A 75 9.87 -2.35 -21.36
N VAL A 76 11.12 -2.68 -21.07
CA VAL A 76 11.58 -4.06 -20.85
C VAL A 76 11.01 -4.62 -19.55
N ASP A 77 10.97 -3.82 -18.48
CA ASP A 77 10.40 -4.22 -17.19
C ASP A 77 8.91 -4.57 -17.30
N VAL A 78 8.14 -3.85 -18.13
CA VAL A 78 6.72 -4.16 -18.40
C VAL A 78 6.56 -5.59 -18.95
N TRP A 79 7.39 -5.98 -19.92
CA TRP A 79 7.31 -7.31 -20.55
C TRP A 79 7.84 -8.43 -19.65
N ILE A 80 8.92 -8.17 -18.91
CA ILE A 80 9.46 -9.13 -17.93
C ILE A 80 8.46 -9.36 -16.79
N PHE A 81 7.77 -8.31 -16.34
CA PHE A 81 6.72 -8.40 -15.34
C PHE A 81 5.48 -9.13 -15.89
N TRP A 82 5.04 -8.79 -17.11
CA TRP A 82 3.93 -9.46 -17.79
C TRP A 82 4.19 -10.96 -17.97
N ASP A 83 5.41 -11.35 -18.37
CA ASP A 83 5.81 -12.76 -18.50
C ASP A 83 5.75 -13.50 -17.16
N GLY A 84 6.34 -12.92 -16.10
CA GLY A 84 6.39 -13.55 -14.78
C GLY A 84 5.04 -13.64 -14.06
N THR A 85 4.11 -12.72 -14.34
CA THR A 85 2.82 -12.65 -13.64
C THR A 85 1.65 -13.23 -14.42
N LYS A 86 1.76 -13.34 -15.75
CA LYS A 86 0.67 -13.81 -16.61
C LYS A 86 1.06 -15.04 -17.45
N LEU A 87 2.08 -14.92 -18.30
CA LEU A 87 2.40 -15.97 -19.29
C LEU A 87 2.96 -17.24 -18.63
N GLN A 88 3.93 -17.13 -17.72
CA GLN A 88 4.49 -18.28 -17.02
C GLN A 88 3.42 -19.08 -16.24
N PRO A 89 2.57 -18.46 -15.39
CA PRO A 89 1.47 -19.18 -14.73
C PRO A 89 0.49 -19.86 -15.70
N ALA A 90 0.10 -19.17 -16.78
CA ALA A 90 -0.84 -19.70 -17.76
C ALA A 90 -0.27 -20.92 -18.51
N LEU A 91 1.03 -20.92 -18.78
CA LEU A 91 1.71 -22.07 -19.37
C LEU A 91 1.87 -23.21 -18.36
N VAL A 92 2.17 -22.93 -17.09
CA VAL A 92 2.21 -24.01 -16.08
C VAL A 92 0.85 -24.71 -15.93
N GLU A 93 -0.27 -24.00 -16.09
CA GLU A 93 -1.60 -24.61 -16.06
C GLU A 93 -1.84 -25.63 -17.20
N LEU A 94 -1.22 -25.41 -18.37
CA LEU A 94 -1.23 -26.36 -19.49
C LEU A 94 -0.61 -27.71 -19.12
N SER A 95 0.26 -27.76 -18.10
CA SER A 95 0.82 -29.00 -17.58
C SER A 95 -0.19 -29.84 -16.79
N ARG A 96 -1.34 -29.24 -16.42
CA ARG A 96 -2.37 -29.84 -15.56
C ARG A 96 -3.70 -30.09 -16.29
N LYS A 97 -4.06 -29.25 -17.27
CA LYS A 97 -5.28 -29.40 -18.10
C LYS A 97 -4.98 -29.11 -19.57
N MET A 98 -5.22 -30.08 -20.44
CA MET A 98 -4.80 -30.05 -21.85
C MET A 98 -5.89 -29.59 -22.84
N ASP A 99 -7.16 -29.52 -22.43
CA ASP A 99 -8.28 -29.50 -23.36
C ASP A 99 -8.84 -28.10 -23.67
N GLU A 100 -8.72 -27.10 -22.79
CA GLU A 100 -9.11 -25.70 -23.05
C GLU A 100 -8.22 -24.69 -22.30
N PHE A 101 -7.68 -23.69 -23.01
CA PHE A 101 -6.78 -22.66 -22.43
C PHE A 101 -7.07 -21.24 -22.98
N PRO A 102 -8.25 -20.65 -22.69
CA PRO A 102 -8.68 -19.36 -23.23
C PRO A 102 -7.78 -18.19 -22.77
N VAL A 103 -7.28 -18.23 -21.53
CA VAL A 103 -6.37 -17.22 -20.99
C VAL A 103 -5.06 -17.20 -21.76
N LEU A 104 -4.47 -18.37 -22.02
CA LEU A 104 -3.23 -18.48 -22.78
C LEU A 104 -3.42 -17.99 -24.22
N LYS A 105 -4.55 -18.33 -24.88
CA LYS A 105 -4.85 -17.80 -26.23
C LYS A 105 -4.88 -16.28 -26.26
N LYS A 106 -5.52 -15.63 -25.26
CA LYS A 106 -5.54 -14.17 -25.14
C LYS A 106 -4.14 -13.58 -24.98
N LEU A 107 -3.32 -14.16 -24.09
CA LEU A 107 -1.95 -13.69 -23.86
C LEU A 107 -1.06 -13.84 -25.10
N LEU A 108 -1.25 -14.92 -25.86
CA LEU A 108 -0.55 -15.11 -27.13
C LEU A 108 -1.00 -14.11 -28.20
N SER A 109 -2.28 -13.71 -28.23
CA SER A 109 -2.74 -12.62 -29.08
C SER A 109 -2.12 -11.26 -28.70
N GLU A 110 -1.95 -10.97 -27.40
CA GLU A 110 -1.27 -9.74 -26.93
C GLU A 110 0.19 -9.72 -27.41
N LEU A 111 0.91 -10.83 -27.28
CA LEU A 111 2.29 -10.94 -27.75
C LEU A 111 2.39 -10.92 -29.29
N GLU A 112 1.44 -11.51 -29.99
CA GLU A 112 1.39 -11.52 -31.46
C GLU A 112 1.25 -10.09 -32.02
N LEU A 113 0.42 -9.27 -31.37
CA LEU A 113 0.27 -7.84 -31.71
C LEU A 113 1.54 -7.05 -31.42
N ALA A 114 2.22 -7.32 -30.31
CA ALA A 114 3.47 -6.63 -29.98
C ALA A 114 4.58 -6.90 -31.01
N LEU A 115 4.58 -8.09 -31.60
CA LEU A 115 5.52 -8.51 -32.63
C LEU A 115 5.07 -8.17 -34.06
N ASP A 116 3.92 -7.50 -34.22
CA ASP A 116 3.44 -7.09 -35.54
C ASP A 116 4.33 -5.98 -36.12
N GLY A 117 4.89 -6.24 -37.30
CA GLY A 117 5.88 -5.36 -37.93
C GLY A 117 7.24 -5.25 -37.22
N ASN A 118 7.44 -5.91 -36.07
CA ASN A 118 8.66 -5.81 -35.26
C ASN A 118 9.50 -7.09 -35.30
N ASP A 119 10.81 -6.90 -35.14
CA ASP A 119 11.80 -7.96 -35.09
C ASP A 119 12.09 -8.47 -33.66
N PHE A 120 11.78 -7.65 -32.65
CA PHE A 120 11.96 -7.89 -31.23
C PHE A 120 10.76 -7.31 -30.45
N ILE A 121 10.61 -7.69 -29.18
CA ILE A 121 9.46 -7.31 -28.36
C ILE A 121 9.48 -5.81 -28.00
N VAL A 122 10.65 -5.23 -27.81
CA VAL A 122 10.82 -3.82 -27.42
C VAL A 122 11.65 -3.10 -28.47
N GLU A 123 10.98 -2.27 -29.28
CA GLU A 123 11.61 -1.50 -30.36
C GLU A 123 12.41 -2.39 -31.34
N GLU A 124 13.44 -1.85 -32.00
CA GLU A 124 14.24 -2.58 -33.00
C GLU A 124 15.48 -3.27 -32.40
N MET A 125 15.56 -3.42 -31.06
CA MET A 125 16.70 -4.03 -30.38
C MET A 125 16.33 -5.30 -29.63
N LEU A 126 17.23 -6.28 -29.67
CA LEU A 126 17.17 -7.43 -28.78
C LEU A 126 17.35 -6.97 -27.34
N THR A 127 16.41 -7.34 -26.47
CA THR A 127 16.50 -7.09 -25.03
C THR A 127 16.31 -8.38 -24.24
N VAL A 128 16.49 -8.29 -22.92
CA VAL A 128 16.19 -9.41 -22.03
C VAL A 128 14.71 -9.79 -22.00
N ALA A 129 13.78 -8.91 -22.42
CA ALA A 129 12.38 -9.29 -22.62
C ALA A 129 12.27 -10.43 -23.65
N ASP A 130 13.02 -10.33 -24.76
CA ASP A 130 13.06 -11.37 -25.80
C ASP A 130 13.56 -12.70 -25.25
N VAL A 131 14.62 -12.65 -24.43
CA VAL A 131 15.22 -13.83 -23.79
C VAL A 131 14.22 -14.50 -22.84
N CYS A 132 13.55 -13.72 -21.99
CA CYS A 132 12.62 -14.22 -20.99
C CYS A 132 11.39 -14.88 -21.65
N LEU A 133 10.73 -14.19 -22.59
CA LEU A 133 9.55 -14.73 -23.24
C LEU A 133 9.88 -15.93 -24.14
N TRP A 134 11.06 -15.93 -24.79
CA TRP A 134 11.51 -17.08 -25.57
C TRP A 134 11.69 -18.32 -24.69
N GLY A 135 12.35 -18.18 -23.54
CA GLY A 135 12.57 -19.28 -22.60
C GLY A 135 11.28 -19.78 -21.93
N THR A 136 10.30 -18.89 -21.74
CA THR A 136 8.95 -19.25 -21.28
C THR A 136 8.22 -20.11 -22.32
N LEU A 137 8.29 -19.74 -23.61
CA LEU A 137 7.62 -20.44 -24.70
C LEU A 137 8.37 -21.67 -25.22
N PHE A 138 9.61 -21.90 -24.76
CA PHE A 138 10.44 -23.04 -25.18
C PHE A 138 9.72 -24.40 -25.13
N PRO A 139 8.99 -24.79 -24.06
CA PRO A 139 8.29 -26.07 -24.04
C PRO A 139 7.21 -26.19 -25.12
N VAL A 140 6.56 -25.08 -25.50
CA VAL A 140 5.53 -25.05 -26.55
C VAL A 140 6.15 -25.26 -27.92
N PHE A 141 7.24 -24.58 -28.22
CA PHE A 141 7.88 -24.64 -29.54
C PHE A 141 8.69 -25.91 -29.80
N THR A 142 9.10 -26.60 -28.74
CA THR A 142 9.90 -27.83 -28.86
C THR A 142 9.05 -29.10 -28.95
N ASP A 143 7.73 -29.00 -28.83
CA ASP A 143 6.78 -30.09 -29.03
C ASP A 143 5.81 -29.73 -30.15
N GLU A 144 5.85 -30.50 -31.24
CA GLU A 144 5.08 -30.21 -32.46
C GLU A 144 3.56 -30.23 -32.21
N ASN A 145 3.08 -31.15 -31.38
CA ASN A 145 1.66 -31.24 -31.03
C ASN A 145 1.23 -30.04 -30.18
N LEU A 146 2.05 -29.67 -29.20
CA LEU A 146 1.77 -28.51 -28.34
C LEU A 146 1.82 -27.21 -29.14
N CYS A 147 2.80 -27.04 -30.03
CA CYS A 147 2.94 -25.89 -30.91
C CYS A 147 1.72 -25.75 -31.84
N ASN A 148 1.30 -26.82 -32.51
CA ASN A 148 0.15 -26.79 -33.42
C ASN A 148 -1.16 -26.47 -32.69
N ARG A 149 -1.29 -26.94 -31.44
CA ARG A 149 -2.48 -26.74 -30.60
C ARG A 149 -2.55 -25.34 -29.97
N VAL A 150 -1.41 -24.80 -29.53
CA VAL A 150 -1.34 -23.54 -28.77
C VAL A 150 -1.10 -22.34 -29.67
N LEU A 151 -0.33 -22.50 -30.75
CA LEU A 151 0.09 -21.45 -31.66
C LEU A 151 -0.51 -21.66 -33.06
N THR A 152 -1.82 -21.85 -33.16
CA THR A 152 -2.47 -22.11 -34.46
C THR A 152 -2.40 -20.90 -35.40
N ASP A 153 -2.64 -19.69 -34.89
CA ASP A 153 -2.84 -18.46 -35.68
C ASP A 153 -1.89 -17.31 -35.26
N GLN A 154 -0.62 -17.62 -34.98
CA GLN A 154 0.38 -16.67 -34.47
C GLN A 154 1.67 -16.65 -35.35
N PRO A 155 1.62 -16.10 -36.57
CA PRO A 155 2.77 -16.08 -37.49
C PRO A 155 3.95 -15.23 -37.02
N ASN A 156 3.71 -14.10 -36.35
CA ASN A 156 4.77 -13.19 -35.87
C ASN A 156 5.54 -13.84 -34.71
N ILE A 157 4.85 -14.45 -33.75
CA ILE A 157 5.50 -15.22 -32.67
C ILE A 157 6.33 -16.37 -33.24
N LYS A 158 5.82 -17.12 -34.22
CA LYS A 158 6.58 -18.20 -34.88
C LYS A 158 7.83 -17.69 -35.61
N ARG A 159 7.73 -16.55 -36.31
CA ARG A 159 8.86 -15.90 -36.99
C ARG A 159 9.92 -15.46 -35.98
N TRP A 160 9.50 -14.69 -34.97
CA TRP A 160 10.36 -14.17 -33.91
C TRP A 160 11.08 -15.28 -33.15
N TRP A 161 10.37 -16.34 -32.75
CA TRP A 161 10.96 -17.43 -31.98
C TRP A 161 12.04 -18.19 -32.77
N ARG A 162 11.78 -18.50 -34.05
CA ARG A 162 12.76 -19.16 -34.93
C ARG A 162 14.01 -18.30 -35.12
N LYS A 163 13.82 -17.00 -35.38
CA LYS A 163 14.91 -16.03 -35.54
C LYS A 163 15.84 -16.02 -34.32
N LEU A 164 15.28 -16.02 -33.11
CA LEU A 164 16.07 -16.07 -31.88
C LEU A 164 16.73 -17.43 -31.67
N ASN A 165 16.00 -18.53 -31.91
CA ASN A 165 16.51 -19.89 -31.72
C ASN A 165 17.72 -20.21 -32.63
N ASP A 166 17.80 -19.60 -33.81
CA ASP A 166 18.91 -19.83 -34.74
C ASP A 166 20.22 -19.15 -34.36
N ARG A 167 20.20 -18.23 -33.38
CA ARG A 167 21.37 -17.50 -32.92
C ARG A 167 22.34 -18.38 -32.13
N GLN A 168 23.62 -18.04 -32.20
CA GLN A 168 24.70 -18.82 -31.59
C GLN A 168 24.57 -18.89 -30.07
N GLU A 169 24.16 -17.79 -29.42
CA GLU A 169 24.00 -17.69 -27.97
C GLU A 169 22.89 -18.62 -27.46
N TRP A 170 21.79 -18.75 -28.23
CA TRP A 170 20.69 -19.67 -27.93
C TRP A 170 21.10 -21.13 -28.11
N LYS A 171 21.85 -21.44 -29.17
CA LYS A 171 22.39 -22.79 -29.42
C LYS A 171 23.38 -23.20 -28.33
N ALA A 172 24.29 -22.30 -27.96
CA ALA A 172 25.27 -22.54 -26.89
C ALA A 172 24.59 -22.79 -25.53
N ALA A 173 23.56 -22.02 -25.18
CA ALA A 173 22.81 -22.23 -23.94
C ALA A 173 22.06 -23.59 -23.92
N GLN A 174 21.45 -23.98 -25.05
CA GLN A 174 20.77 -25.27 -25.19
C GLN A 174 21.75 -26.46 -25.18
N GLU A 175 22.97 -26.28 -25.70
CA GLU A 175 24.04 -27.28 -25.59
C GLU A 175 24.54 -27.44 -24.15
N LYS A 176 24.66 -26.34 -23.41
CA LYS A 176 25.06 -26.31 -22.00
C LYS A 176 24.03 -26.95 -21.07
N PHE A 177 22.73 -26.82 -21.38
CA PHE A 177 21.67 -27.44 -20.60
C PHE A 177 20.63 -28.11 -21.50
N LYS A 178 20.87 -29.39 -21.80
CA LYS A 178 19.98 -30.20 -22.65
C LYS A 178 18.69 -30.53 -21.92
N LEU A 179 17.57 -30.02 -22.45
CA LEU A 179 16.23 -30.23 -21.92
C LEU A 179 15.46 -31.27 -22.74
N LYS A 180 14.57 -32.01 -22.08
CA LYS A 180 13.51 -32.73 -22.79
C LYS A 180 12.49 -31.72 -23.35
N PRO A 181 12.02 -31.89 -24.60
CA PRO A 181 11.02 -31.00 -25.20
C PRO A 181 9.65 -31.13 -24.52
N GLY A 182 8.77 -30.15 -24.71
CA GLY A 182 7.34 -30.30 -24.41
C GLY A 182 6.96 -30.38 -22.94
N LEU A 183 5.95 -31.21 -22.65
CA LEU A 183 5.32 -31.34 -21.33
C LEU A 183 6.29 -31.65 -20.18
N PRO A 184 7.33 -32.51 -20.33
CA PRO A 184 8.34 -32.75 -19.30
C PRO A 184 9.06 -31.48 -18.81
N ALA A 185 9.41 -30.56 -19.72
CA ALA A 185 10.05 -29.30 -19.32
C ALA A 185 9.09 -28.41 -18.54
N LEU A 186 7.83 -28.38 -18.96
CA LEU A 186 6.78 -27.61 -18.31
C LEU A 186 6.42 -28.16 -16.92
N GLN A 187 6.40 -29.49 -16.77
CA GLN A 187 6.22 -30.16 -15.49
C GLN A 187 7.39 -29.90 -14.54
N SER A 188 8.62 -29.87 -15.05
CA SER A 188 9.81 -29.53 -14.26
C SER A 188 9.75 -28.09 -13.71
N VAL A 189 9.29 -27.14 -14.52
CA VAL A 189 9.02 -25.77 -14.07
C VAL A 189 7.90 -25.77 -13.02
N SER A 190 6.79 -26.48 -13.25
CA SER A 190 5.65 -26.60 -12.32
C SER A 190 6.05 -27.16 -10.95
N ALA A 191 6.94 -28.16 -10.91
CA ALA A 191 7.38 -28.84 -9.69
C ALA A 191 8.30 -27.97 -8.82
N SER A 192 8.98 -27.00 -9.43
CA SER A 192 10.04 -26.21 -8.77
C SER A 192 9.73 -24.73 -8.67
N CYS A 193 8.64 -24.26 -9.29
CA CYS A 193 8.14 -22.89 -9.19
C CYS A 193 6.70 -22.92 -8.66
N TRP A 194 6.47 -22.33 -7.48
CA TRP A 194 5.12 -22.14 -6.98
C TRP A 194 4.44 -20.96 -7.71
N TYR A 195 3.43 -21.28 -8.52
CA TYR A 195 2.44 -20.33 -9.03
C TYR A 195 1.09 -20.62 -8.37
N PRO A 196 0.32 -19.59 -7.94
CA PRO A 196 -1.04 -19.80 -7.45
C PRO A 196 -1.89 -20.55 -8.49
N GLU A 197 -2.75 -21.47 -8.06
CA GLU A 197 -3.64 -22.16 -9.00
C GLU A 197 -4.65 -21.18 -9.63
N TYR A 198 -4.57 -21.01 -10.96
CA TYR A 198 -5.57 -20.31 -11.77
C TYR A 198 -6.94 -21.05 -11.84
N SER A 199 -7.01 -22.28 -11.31
CA SER A 199 -8.22 -23.12 -11.26
C SER A 199 -9.38 -22.52 -10.46
N SER A 200 -9.12 -21.47 -9.66
CA SER A 200 -10.12 -20.75 -8.87
C SER A 200 -10.66 -19.48 -9.54
N ILE A 201 -10.20 -19.15 -10.76
CA ILE A 201 -10.56 -17.94 -11.51
C ILE A 201 -11.61 -18.21 -12.62
N LEU A 202 -12.00 -19.47 -12.88
CA LEU A 202 -13.09 -19.79 -13.82
C LEU A 202 -14.26 -20.55 -13.16
N PRO A 203 -15.53 -20.13 -13.37
CA PRO A 203 -16.71 -20.86 -12.88
C PRO A 203 -17.03 -22.09 -13.74
N SER A 204 -17.51 -23.16 -13.11
CA SER A 204 -18.01 -24.37 -13.77
C SER A 204 -19.25 -24.10 -14.66
N PRO A 205 -19.51 -24.94 -15.69
CA PRO A 205 -20.55 -24.71 -16.70
C PRO A 205 -21.99 -24.62 -16.14
N GLU A 206 -22.24 -25.13 -14.94
CA GLU A 206 -23.58 -25.14 -14.32
C GLU A 206 -23.98 -23.80 -13.68
N ARG A 207 -23.08 -22.79 -13.60
CA ARG A 207 -23.41 -21.45 -13.08
C ARG A 207 -23.84 -20.43 -14.14
N LYS A 208 -24.04 -20.85 -15.40
CA LYS A 208 -24.37 -19.99 -16.56
C LYS A 208 -25.74 -19.27 -16.54
N LYS A 209 -26.46 -19.19 -15.42
CA LYS A 209 -27.73 -18.43 -15.36
C LYS A 209 -27.79 -17.24 -14.40
N LYS A 210 -26.76 -16.95 -13.60
CA LYS A 210 -26.77 -15.77 -12.73
C LYS A 210 -25.35 -15.27 -12.41
N GLN A 211 -24.62 -14.79 -13.42
CA GLN A 211 -23.50 -13.84 -13.27
C GLN A 211 -22.83 -13.64 -14.63
N SER A 212 -23.46 -12.82 -15.47
CA SER A 212 -22.78 -12.16 -16.57
C SER A 212 -22.93 -10.66 -16.32
N ASN A 213 -21.92 -10.04 -15.72
CA ASN A 213 -21.22 -8.90 -16.31
C ASN A 213 -20.22 -8.32 -15.32
N SER A 214 -19.04 -8.05 -15.88
CA SER A 214 -17.94 -7.20 -15.40
C SER A 214 -17.22 -7.64 -14.14
N LEU A 215 -16.00 -8.17 -14.30
CA LEU A 215 -14.82 -7.92 -13.45
C LEU A 215 -13.59 -8.65 -14.03
N GLU A 216 -13.09 -8.22 -15.19
CA GLU A 216 -11.70 -8.50 -15.58
C GLU A 216 -11.19 -7.35 -16.46
N ASN A 217 -10.48 -6.40 -15.85
CA ASN A 217 -9.41 -5.62 -16.47
C ASN A 217 -8.76 -4.71 -15.42
N ASN A 218 -7.42 -4.61 -15.53
CA ASN A 218 -6.53 -3.53 -15.04
C ASN A 218 -5.63 -3.85 -13.85
N PHE A 219 -4.40 -4.30 -14.17
CA PHE A 219 -3.16 -3.78 -13.56
C PHE A 219 -2.00 -3.91 -14.57
N ALA A 220 -1.71 -2.81 -15.26
CA ALA A 220 -0.40 -2.37 -15.76
C ALA A 220 -0.58 -0.93 -16.25
N GLU A 221 0.38 -0.06 -15.96
CA GLU A 221 0.33 1.36 -16.28
C GLU A 221 0.17 1.58 -17.78
N ASP A 222 -0.85 2.34 -18.17
CA ASP A 222 -0.99 2.87 -19.53
C ASP A 222 -1.22 4.38 -19.43
N HIS A 223 -0.22 5.14 -19.85
CA HIS A 223 -0.41 6.51 -20.28
C HIS A 223 -0.70 6.51 -21.79
N SER A 224 -1.76 5.82 -22.22
CA SER A 224 -2.45 6.05 -23.50
C SER A 224 -3.76 5.26 -23.57
N GLU A 225 -4.76 5.85 -24.20
CA GLU A 225 -6.05 5.25 -24.59
C GLU A 225 -7.01 4.76 -23.49
N PHE A 226 -8.00 5.62 -23.26
CA PHE A 226 -9.26 5.32 -22.61
C PHE A 226 -9.92 4.10 -23.28
N LYS A 227 -9.84 2.90 -22.69
CA LYS A 227 -10.61 1.73 -23.16
C LYS A 227 -12.09 2.05 -23.05
N GLU A 228 -12.74 2.34 -24.16
CA GLU A 228 -14.17 2.60 -24.23
C GLU A 228 -14.93 1.35 -23.77
N ILE A 229 -15.44 1.37 -22.53
CA ILE A 229 -16.40 0.37 -22.08
C ILE A 229 -17.65 0.57 -22.95
N THR A 230 -18.06 -0.46 -23.69
CA THR A 230 -19.30 -0.37 -24.48
C THR A 230 -20.48 -0.47 -23.53
N LEU A 231 -21.23 0.62 -23.39
CA LEU A 231 -22.48 0.64 -22.64
C LEU A 231 -23.61 0.00 -23.46
N THR A 232 -24.46 -0.79 -22.82
CA THR A 232 -25.68 -1.27 -23.47
C THR A 232 -26.72 -0.15 -23.55
N GLU A 233 -27.61 -0.20 -24.54
CA GLU A 233 -28.71 0.76 -24.66
C GLU A 233 -29.58 0.80 -23.39
N GLU A 234 -29.78 -0.35 -22.73
CA GLU A 234 -30.50 -0.46 -21.47
C GLU A 234 -29.79 0.31 -20.33
N GLN A 235 -28.46 0.23 -20.24
CA GLN A 235 -27.69 0.96 -19.24
C GLN A 235 -27.81 2.48 -19.43
N ILE A 236 -27.76 2.94 -20.68
CA ILE A 236 -27.95 4.35 -21.03
C ILE A 236 -29.38 4.79 -20.69
N ALA A 237 -30.39 4.04 -21.13
CA ALA A 237 -31.79 4.35 -20.87
C ALA A 237 -32.09 4.42 -19.37
N ASN A 238 -31.54 3.51 -18.57
CA ASN A 238 -31.67 3.52 -17.11
C ASN A 238 -30.99 4.74 -16.48
N ALA A 239 -29.81 5.14 -16.95
CA ALA A 239 -29.12 6.33 -16.47
C ALA A 239 -29.93 7.62 -16.78
N VAL A 240 -30.48 7.73 -17.99
CA VAL A 240 -31.34 8.84 -18.42
C VAL A 240 -32.63 8.89 -17.61
N SER A 241 -33.28 7.73 -17.39
CA SER A 241 -34.48 7.63 -16.56
C SER A 241 -34.23 8.11 -15.13
N ASN A 242 -33.09 7.74 -14.54
CA ASN A 242 -32.71 8.21 -13.21
C ASN A 242 -32.43 9.71 -13.16
N TRP A 243 -31.75 10.26 -14.16
CA TRP A 243 -31.50 11.70 -14.27
C TRP A 243 -32.79 12.51 -14.36
N ASN A 244 -33.80 12.02 -15.09
CA ASN A 244 -35.08 12.71 -15.31
C ASN A 244 -36.04 12.65 -14.10
N LYS A 245 -35.68 11.94 -13.02
CA LYS A 245 -36.49 11.96 -11.79
C LYS A 245 -36.51 13.38 -11.18
N PRO A 246 -37.62 13.81 -10.56
CA PRO A 246 -37.71 15.13 -9.95
C PRO A 246 -36.59 15.37 -8.93
N LEU A 247 -36.00 16.57 -8.92
CA LEU A 247 -34.92 16.91 -7.98
C LEU A 247 -35.37 16.75 -6.52
N GLU A 248 -36.64 17.01 -6.24
CA GLU A 248 -37.28 16.87 -4.92
C GLU A 248 -37.31 15.41 -4.43
N SER A 249 -37.22 14.44 -5.35
CA SER A 249 -37.18 13.00 -5.02
C SER A 249 -35.81 12.52 -4.55
N ARG A 250 -34.76 13.35 -4.70
CA ARG A 250 -33.41 13.00 -4.30
C ARG A 250 -33.31 12.90 -2.78
N GLN A 251 -32.74 11.79 -2.30
CA GLN A 251 -32.52 11.56 -0.87
C GLN A 251 -31.65 12.67 -0.28
N LYS A 252 -32.14 13.31 0.79
CA LYS A 252 -31.43 14.32 1.57
C LYS A 252 -30.62 13.66 2.68
N LEU A 253 -29.51 14.29 3.09
CA LEU A 253 -28.74 13.81 4.24
C LEU A 253 -29.62 13.83 5.49
N LYS A 254 -29.68 12.70 6.19
CA LYS A 254 -30.33 12.61 7.49
C LYS A 254 -29.50 13.38 8.51
N LYS A 255 -30.11 14.35 9.19
CA LYS A 255 -29.47 15.01 10.34
C LYS A 255 -29.45 14.02 11.51
N PRO A 256 -28.28 13.64 12.03
CA PRO A 256 -28.21 12.68 13.13
C PRO A 256 -28.80 13.28 14.41
N SER A 257 -29.53 12.47 15.18
CA SER A 257 -29.87 12.80 16.57
C SER A 257 -28.61 12.83 17.42
N LYS A 258 -28.60 13.59 18.51
CA LYS A 258 -27.55 13.53 19.54
C LYS A 258 -28.20 13.17 20.88
N PRO A 259 -27.86 12.02 21.50
CA PRO A 259 -26.91 11.00 21.01
C PRO A 259 -27.45 10.25 19.77
N ILE A 260 -26.54 9.67 18.99
CA ILE A 260 -26.89 8.80 17.85
C ILE A 260 -27.26 7.42 18.41
N ILE A 261 -28.49 7.00 18.16
CA ILE A 261 -29.06 5.73 18.62
C ILE A 261 -29.56 4.89 17.45
N PRO A 262 -29.56 3.54 17.54
CA PRO A 262 -30.13 2.69 16.51
C PRO A 262 -31.63 2.93 16.34
N VAL A 263 -32.05 3.07 15.09
CA VAL A 263 -33.45 3.26 14.70
C VAL A 263 -34.01 1.93 14.18
N PRO A 264 -35.18 1.48 14.68
CA PRO A 264 -35.82 0.26 14.19
C PRO A 264 -36.06 0.26 12.68
N ASN A 265 -35.89 -0.90 12.04
CA ASN A 265 -36.08 -1.11 10.60
C ASN A 265 -35.18 -0.26 9.67
N GLU A 266 -34.20 0.45 10.20
CA GLU A 266 -33.18 1.17 9.41
C GLU A 266 -31.80 0.49 9.51
N ARG A 267 -30.86 0.90 8.65
CA ARG A 267 -29.46 0.46 8.74
C ARG A 267 -28.76 1.21 9.87
N ASN A 268 -28.36 0.48 10.91
CA ASN A 268 -27.59 0.98 12.05
C ASN A 268 -26.17 0.42 11.99
N ILE A 269 -25.19 1.28 11.78
CA ILE A 269 -23.79 0.92 11.56
C ILE A 269 -22.97 1.40 12.75
N LEU A 270 -22.44 0.44 13.52
CA LEU A 270 -21.47 0.71 14.56
C LEU A 270 -20.08 0.51 13.97
N ILE A 271 -19.21 1.50 14.10
CA ILE A 271 -17.85 1.46 13.56
C ILE A 271 -16.89 1.66 14.72
N THR A 272 -15.91 0.77 14.83
CA THR A 272 -14.77 1.01 15.71
C THR A 272 -13.45 0.97 14.95
N SER A 273 -12.54 1.83 15.36
CA SER A 273 -11.13 1.75 14.97
C SER A 273 -10.32 1.23 16.13
N ALA A 274 -9.35 0.35 15.85
CA ALA A 274 -8.45 -0.19 16.85
C ALA A 274 -7.86 0.92 17.74
N LEU A 275 -7.91 0.70 19.04
CA LEU A 275 -7.43 1.65 20.04
C LEU A 275 -5.90 1.76 19.91
N PRO A 276 -5.34 2.92 19.50
CA PRO A 276 -3.90 3.13 19.55
C PRO A 276 -3.36 3.03 20.99
N TYR A 277 -2.23 2.35 21.15
CA TYR A 277 -1.47 2.39 22.40
C TYR A 277 -0.97 3.80 22.68
N VAL A 278 -1.34 4.35 23.84
CA VAL A 278 -1.09 5.75 24.19
C VAL A 278 0.39 6.08 24.36
N ASN A 279 1.25 5.10 24.62
CA ASN A 279 2.65 5.36 24.96
C ASN A 279 3.55 5.69 23.75
N ASN A 280 2.98 5.82 22.55
CA ASN A 280 3.71 6.12 21.32
C ASN A 280 2.99 7.16 20.48
N VAL A 281 3.76 7.89 19.68
CA VAL A 281 3.19 8.78 18.67
C VAL A 281 2.77 7.93 17.46
N PRO A 282 1.55 8.07 16.93
CA PRO A 282 1.11 7.28 15.78
C PRO A 282 1.85 7.75 14.52
N HIS A 283 2.36 6.80 13.72
CA HIS A 283 2.91 7.08 12.39
C HIS A 283 1.85 6.88 11.30
N LEU A 284 2.15 7.30 10.06
CA LEU A 284 1.21 7.21 8.94
C LEU A 284 0.66 5.78 8.73
N GLY A 285 1.47 4.77 9.01
CA GLY A 285 1.06 3.37 9.00
C GLY A 285 -0.03 3.01 10.01
N ASN A 286 0.04 3.51 11.25
CA ASN A 286 -1.04 3.32 12.22
C ASN A 286 -2.30 4.06 11.79
N ILE A 287 -2.14 5.25 11.21
CA ILE A 287 -3.25 6.10 10.77
C ILE A 287 -4.03 5.41 9.64
N ILE A 288 -3.34 4.97 8.57
CA ILE A 288 -4.00 4.32 7.43
C ILE A 288 -4.59 2.95 7.79
N GLY A 289 -3.92 2.16 8.62
CA GLY A 289 -4.39 0.82 8.97
C GLY A 289 -5.63 0.81 9.87
N CYS A 290 -5.86 1.90 10.61
CA CYS A 290 -6.93 1.98 11.60
C CYS A 290 -7.84 3.19 11.36
N VAL A 291 -7.48 4.36 11.90
CA VAL A 291 -8.41 5.48 12.10
C VAL A 291 -8.85 6.15 10.79
N LEU A 292 -7.95 6.29 9.82
CA LEU A 292 -8.27 6.90 8.53
C LEU A 292 -9.15 5.97 7.67
N SER A 293 -8.89 4.66 7.70
CA SER A 293 -9.76 3.68 7.04
C SER A 293 -11.17 3.69 7.62
N ALA A 294 -11.28 3.70 8.95
CA ALA A 294 -12.57 3.74 9.64
C ALA A 294 -13.32 5.05 9.37
N ASP A 295 -12.62 6.18 9.33
CA ASP A 295 -13.19 7.49 9.05
C ASP A 295 -13.83 7.58 7.67
N VAL A 296 -13.13 7.08 6.64
CA VAL A 296 -13.66 7.05 5.27
C VAL A 296 -14.95 6.24 5.22
N PHE A 297 -14.97 5.06 5.85
CA PHE A 297 -16.18 4.25 5.89
C PHE A 297 -17.30 4.92 6.70
N ALA A 298 -16.99 5.56 7.83
CA ALA A 298 -17.96 6.29 8.64
C ALA A 298 -18.59 7.46 7.87
N ARG A 299 -17.77 8.26 7.19
CA ARG A 299 -18.23 9.34 6.32
C ARG A 299 -19.08 8.82 5.17
N TYR A 300 -18.66 7.74 4.52
CA TYR A 300 -19.45 7.07 3.50
C TYR A 300 -20.84 6.66 4.04
N CYS A 301 -20.90 5.97 5.18
CA CYS A 301 -22.18 5.57 5.79
C CYS A 301 -23.09 6.77 6.12
N ARG A 302 -22.52 7.85 6.66
CA ARG A 302 -23.28 9.10 6.91
C ARG A 302 -23.80 9.72 5.61
N PHE A 303 -23.00 9.71 4.55
CA PHE A 303 -23.38 10.26 3.24
C PHE A 303 -24.37 9.36 2.47
N ARG A 304 -24.47 8.08 2.86
CA ARG A 304 -25.56 7.16 2.50
C ARG A 304 -26.80 7.30 3.39
N SER A 305 -26.77 8.22 4.36
CA SER A 305 -27.81 8.43 5.38
C SER A 305 -28.09 7.22 6.29
N TYR A 306 -27.06 6.41 6.58
CA TYR A 306 -27.16 5.34 7.58
C TYR A 306 -26.98 5.91 8.99
N ASN A 307 -27.67 5.33 9.99
CA ASN A 307 -27.45 5.69 11.39
C ASN A 307 -26.07 5.17 11.78
N THR A 308 -25.10 6.07 11.89
CA THR A 308 -23.68 5.70 12.00
C THR A 308 -23.11 6.22 13.31
N LEU A 309 -22.56 5.32 14.12
CA LEU A 309 -21.79 5.69 15.31
C LEU A 309 -20.35 5.21 15.16
N PHE A 310 -19.39 6.15 15.17
CA PHE A 310 -17.97 5.89 15.04
C PHE A 310 -17.23 6.18 16.35
N ILE A 311 -16.75 5.11 17.00
CA ILE A 311 -16.08 5.14 18.32
C ILE A 311 -14.63 4.70 18.18
N SER A 312 -13.74 5.42 18.86
CA SER A 312 -12.37 4.94 19.15
C SER A 312 -11.85 5.64 20.41
N GLY A 313 -10.58 5.48 20.71
CA GLY A 313 -9.94 6.05 21.87
C GLY A 313 -8.54 5.49 22.06
N THR A 314 -7.87 5.88 23.12
CA THR A 314 -6.53 5.39 23.48
C THR A 314 -6.61 4.14 24.36
N ASP A 315 -5.74 3.17 24.08
CA ASP A 315 -5.43 2.07 25.00
C ASP A 315 -4.28 2.48 25.93
N GLU A 316 -4.59 2.57 27.22
CA GLU A 316 -3.75 3.26 28.20
C GLU A 316 -3.15 2.36 29.27
N TYR A 317 -3.63 1.12 29.41
CA TYR A 317 -3.17 0.21 30.44
C TYR A 317 -1.98 -0.67 30.02
N GLY A 318 -1.38 -1.34 31.00
CA GLY A 318 -0.34 -2.35 30.78
C GLY A 318 1.08 -1.86 31.06
N THR A 319 2.01 -2.83 31.00
CA THR A 319 3.42 -2.62 31.41
C THR A 319 4.12 -1.55 30.60
N ALA A 320 3.82 -1.45 29.30
CA ALA A 320 4.50 -0.51 28.41
C ALA A 320 4.24 0.96 28.78
N THR A 321 3.06 1.26 29.34
CA THR A 321 2.75 2.58 29.90
C THR A 321 3.55 2.83 31.17
N GLU A 322 3.61 1.87 32.11
CA GLU A 322 4.43 2.02 33.33
C GLU A 322 5.91 2.23 32.99
N THR A 323 6.47 1.46 32.04
CA THR A 323 7.86 1.62 31.58
C THR A 323 8.10 3.01 31.04
N LYS A 324 7.23 3.48 30.14
CA LYS A 324 7.38 4.78 29.49
C LYS A 324 7.21 5.93 30.50
N ALA A 325 6.31 5.78 31.46
CA ALA A 325 6.14 6.72 32.55
C ALA A 325 7.43 6.86 33.38
N ILE A 326 8.07 5.75 33.74
CA ILE A 326 9.35 5.74 34.46
C ILE A 326 10.46 6.41 33.61
N GLU A 327 10.55 6.08 32.32
CA GLU A 327 11.54 6.68 31.40
C GLU A 327 11.40 8.21 31.28
N GLU A 328 10.17 8.72 31.30
CA GLU A 328 9.91 10.16 31.19
C GLU A 328 9.80 10.87 32.55
N GLY A 329 10.00 10.15 33.68
CA GLY A 329 9.87 10.71 35.03
C GLY A 329 8.44 11.14 35.39
N LEU A 330 7.43 10.47 34.84
CA LEU A 330 6.00 10.76 35.02
C LEU A 330 5.27 9.62 35.73
N THR A 331 4.07 9.88 36.24
CA THR A 331 3.12 8.82 36.62
C THR A 331 2.44 8.23 35.39
N PRO A 332 1.92 6.99 35.45
CA PRO A 332 1.14 6.39 34.36
C PRO A 332 -0.03 7.28 33.89
N GLN A 333 -0.77 7.90 34.80
CA GLN A 333 -1.86 8.82 34.43
C GLN A 333 -1.34 10.04 33.66
N GLN A 334 -0.27 10.69 34.14
CA GLN A 334 0.28 11.88 33.49
C GLN A 334 0.80 11.59 32.08
N ILE A 335 1.43 10.43 31.85
CA ILE A 335 1.88 10.08 30.51
C ILE A 335 0.70 9.77 29.58
N CYS A 336 -0.33 9.09 30.09
CA CYS A 336 -1.55 8.86 29.32
C CYS A 336 -2.23 10.18 28.94
N ASP A 337 -2.35 11.13 29.88
CA ASP A 337 -2.95 12.45 29.63
C ASP A 337 -2.19 13.21 28.53
N LYS A 338 -0.85 13.21 28.62
CA LYS A 338 0.03 13.86 27.65
C LYS A 338 -0.16 13.30 26.25
N TYR A 339 -0.11 11.98 26.11
CA TYR A 339 -0.18 11.36 24.79
C TYR A 339 -1.61 11.24 24.27
N PHE A 340 -2.63 11.16 25.12
CA PHE A 340 -4.02 11.28 24.70
C PHE A 340 -4.26 12.60 23.97
N ALA A 341 -3.82 13.72 24.56
CA ALA A 341 -3.90 15.04 23.93
C ALA A 341 -3.16 15.07 22.58
N LEU A 342 -1.98 14.45 22.50
CA LEU A 342 -1.21 14.35 21.24
C LEU A 342 -1.95 13.53 20.18
N HIS A 343 -2.52 12.38 20.54
CA HIS A 343 -3.34 11.57 19.63
C HIS A 343 -4.54 12.36 19.11
N SER A 344 -5.26 13.04 20.01
CA SER A 344 -6.39 13.91 19.64
C SER A 344 -5.97 14.98 18.65
N GLU A 345 -4.88 15.72 18.91
CA GLU A 345 -4.39 16.75 18.00
C GLU A 345 -4.04 16.20 16.61
N VAL A 346 -3.36 15.05 16.56
CA VAL A 346 -3.03 14.39 15.29
C VAL A 346 -4.28 14.00 14.53
N TYR A 347 -5.25 13.36 15.19
CA TYR A 347 -6.46 12.88 14.53
C TYR A 347 -7.39 14.02 14.12
N ASP A 348 -7.44 15.11 14.88
CA ASP A 348 -8.14 16.33 14.52
C ASP A 348 -7.52 16.96 13.26
N TRP A 349 -6.18 17.03 13.17
CA TRP A 349 -5.50 17.56 11.99
C TRP A 349 -5.71 16.69 10.74
N PHE A 350 -5.71 15.36 10.90
CA PHE A 350 -6.09 14.41 9.85
C PHE A 350 -7.59 14.41 9.55
N ASN A 351 -8.39 15.24 10.23
CA ASN A 351 -9.83 15.38 10.08
C ASN A 351 -10.56 14.04 10.25
N ILE A 352 -10.23 13.31 11.31
CA ILE A 352 -10.91 12.06 11.69
C ILE A 352 -12.18 12.40 12.46
N SER A 353 -13.33 11.97 11.94
CA SER A 353 -14.66 12.36 12.42
C SER A 353 -15.26 11.38 13.41
N PHE A 354 -14.57 11.13 14.52
CA PHE A 354 -15.14 10.33 15.62
C PHE A 354 -16.42 10.98 16.14
N ASP A 355 -17.44 10.17 16.45
CA ASP A 355 -18.57 10.64 17.25
C ASP A 355 -18.19 10.73 18.73
N HIS A 356 -17.26 9.87 19.16
CA HIS A 356 -16.59 9.97 20.45
C HIS A 356 -15.19 9.34 20.39
N PHE A 357 -14.20 10.07 20.89
CA PHE A 357 -12.83 9.59 21.08
C PHE A 357 -12.52 9.54 22.59
N GLY A 358 -12.57 8.34 23.17
CA GLY A 358 -12.51 8.11 24.61
C GLY A 358 -11.19 7.54 25.10
N ARG A 359 -11.18 7.01 26.34
CA ARG A 359 -9.98 6.50 27.02
C ARG A 359 -10.30 5.21 27.78
N THR A 360 -9.38 4.24 27.81
CA THR A 360 -9.57 3.03 28.63
C THR A 360 -9.37 3.28 30.13
N THR A 361 -8.74 4.38 30.57
CA THR A 361 -8.64 4.72 32.00
C THR A 361 -9.88 5.45 32.53
N SER A 362 -11.07 5.08 32.08
CA SER A 362 -12.35 5.67 32.51
C SER A 362 -13.02 4.83 33.60
N HIS A 363 -13.90 5.46 34.39
CA HIS A 363 -14.71 4.75 35.37
C HIS A 363 -15.66 3.74 34.71
N GLU A 364 -16.14 4.10 33.52
CA GLU A 364 -16.99 3.29 32.66
C GLU A 364 -16.26 2.02 32.23
N GLN A 365 -14.96 2.10 31.90
CA GLN A 365 -14.14 0.92 31.59
C GLN A 365 -14.11 -0.05 32.77
N ILE A 366 -13.78 0.45 33.97
CA ILE A 366 -13.68 -0.40 35.17
C ILE A 366 -15.00 -1.13 35.39
N LYS A 367 -16.12 -0.39 35.38
CA LYS A 367 -17.45 -0.98 35.57
C LYS A 367 -17.79 -2.04 34.53
N VAL A 368 -17.66 -1.71 33.24
CA VAL A 368 -18.09 -2.62 32.16
C VAL A 368 -17.18 -3.85 32.07
N ALA A 369 -15.86 -3.68 32.23
CA ALA A 369 -14.92 -4.80 32.22
C ALA A 369 -15.14 -5.74 33.40
N GLN A 370 -15.35 -5.20 34.61
CA GLN A 370 -15.67 -6.00 35.79
C GLN A 370 -17.00 -6.74 35.64
N GLU A 371 -18.05 -6.09 35.11
CA GLU A 371 -19.35 -6.72 34.87
C GLU A 371 -19.24 -7.90 33.90
N ILE A 372 -18.58 -7.70 32.75
CA ILE A 372 -18.36 -8.76 31.75
C ILE A 372 -17.56 -9.91 32.36
N PHE A 373 -16.48 -9.60 33.08
CA PHE A 373 -15.67 -10.60 33.77
C PHE A 373 -16.49 -11.41 34.80
N LEU A 374 -17.24 -10.75 35.67
CA LEU A 374 -18.05 -11.42 36.70
C LEU A 374 -19.09 -12.34 36.07
N ASN A 375 -19.66 -11.95 34.93
CA ASN A 375 -20.56 -12.81 34.16
C ASN A 375 -19.82 -14.04 33.59
N CYS A 376 -18.64 -13.87 33.00
CA CYS A 376 -17.81 -15.00 32.55
C CYS A 376 -17.49 -15.97 33.71
N HIS A 377 -17.12 -15.41 34.87
CA HIS A 377 -16.77 -16.15 36.08
C HIS A 377 -17.98 -16.95 36.60
N LYS A 378 -19.13 -16.29 36.75
CA LYS A 378 -20.40 -16.91 37.17
C LYS A 378 -20.84 -18.06 36.25
N ASN A 379 -20.59 -17.92 34.94
CA ASN A 379 -20.93 -18.93 33.94
C ASN A 379 -19.89 -20.08 33.84
N GLY A 380 -18.85 -20.10 34.69
CA GLY A 380 -17.88 -21.19 34.75
C GLY A 380 -16.83 -21.18 33.62
N TYR A 381 -16.61 -20.03 32.99
CA TYR A 381 -15.63 -19.85 31.91
C TYR A 381 -14.27 -19.31 32.39
N THR A 382 -14.03 -19.30 33.70
CA THR A 382 -12.73 -18.91 34.25
C THR A 382 -12.16 -20.00 35.13
N SER A 383 -10.85 -20.14 35.15
CA SER A 383 -10.12 -20.99 36.10
C SER A 383 -8.99 -20.20 36.77
N THR A 384 -8.44 -20.78 37.84
CA THR A 384 -7.30 -20.22 38.57
C THR A 384 -6.14 -21.21 38.52
N SER A 385 -4.93 -20.72 38.25
CA SER A 385 -3.70 -21.52 38.37
C SER A 385 -2.54 -20.69 38.90
N ALA A 386 -1.64 -21.33 39.64
CA ALA A 386 -0.39 -20.71 40.09
C ALA A 386 0.60 -20.65 38.94
N MET A 387 1.25 -19.50 38.77
CA MET A 387 2.39 -19.33 37.86
C MET A 387 3.62 -18.88 38.64
N ASP A 388 4.77 -19.43 38.30
CA ASP A 388 6.06 -18.93 38.77
C ASP A 388 6.40 -17.62 38.05
N GLN A 389 6.69 -16.58 38.82
CA GLN A 389 7.06 -15.27 38.32
C GLN A 389 8.24 -14.71 39.09
N LEU A 390 9.05 -13.87 38.44
CA LEU A 390 10.14 -13.18 39.09
C LEU A 390 9.63 -11.95 39.85
N LEU A 391 9.90 -11.90 41.16
CA LEU A 391 9.64 -10.76 42.04
C LEU A 391 10.95 -10.06 42.38
N CYS A 392 11.03 -8.76 42.10
CA CYS A 392 12.10 -7.94 42.65
C CYS A 392 11.65 -7.36 44.00
N GLU A 393 12.25 -7.83 45.09
CA GLU A 393 11.90 -7.38 46.45
C GLU A 393 12.26 -5.91 46.69
N LYS A 394 13.40 -5.44 46.15
CA LYS A 394 13.83 -4.04 46.24
C LYS A 394 12.88 -3.08 45.51
N CYS A 395 12.43 -3.44 44.31
CA CYS A 395 11.45 -2.65 43.56
C CYS A 395 10.00 -2.92 44.00
N ASN A 396 9.80 -3.89 44.90
CA ASN A 396 8.51 -4.41 45.36
C ASN A 396 7.50 -4.59 44.20
N ARG A 397 7.92 -5.32 43.16
CA ARG A 397 7.09 -5.62 41.98
C ARG A 397 7.49 -6.90 41.29
N TYR A 398 6.50 -7.58 40.72
CA TYR A 398 6.74 -8.64 39.75
C TYR A 398 7.34 -8.04 38.47
N LEU A 399 8.29 -8.75 37.88
CA LEU A 399 9.01 -8.31 36.70
C LEU A 399 8.37 -8.92 35.46
N ALA A 400 7.90 -8.06 34.55
CA ALA A 400 7.64 -8.48 33.18
C ALA A 400 8.97 -8.81 32.49
N ASP A 401 8.93 -9.65 31.45
CA ASP A 401 10.11 -10.12 30.72
C ASP A 401 11.06 -9.00 30.27
N ARG A 402 10.51 -7.83 29.90
CA ARG A 402 11.28 -6.63 29.50
C ARG A 402 12.09 -5.98 30.63
N PHE A 403 11.75 -6.27 31.88
CA PHE A 403 12.45 -5.80 33.08
C PHE A 403 13.37 -6.87 33.67
N VAL A 404 13.53 -8.00 32.98
CA VAL A 404 14.43 -9.07 33.39
C VAL A 404 15.54 -9.20 32.34
N GLU A 405 16.77 -9.21 32.82
CA GLU A 405 17.92 -9.64 32.04
C GLU A 405 18.63 -10.76 32.79
N GLY A 406 19.40 -11.58 32.11
CA GLY A 406 20.17 -12.64 32.74
C GLY A 406 20.94 -13.46 31.71
N THR A 407 21.65 -14.46 32.18
CA THR A 407 22.42 -15.34 31.33
C THR A 407 21.51 -16.38 30.65
N CYS A 408 21.61 -16.50 29.33
CA CYS A 408 20.85 -17.45 28.52
C CYS A 408 21.13 -18.89 28.95
N PRO A 409 20.11 -19.71 29.27
CA PRO A 409 20.33 -21.11 29.65
C PRO A 409 20.93 -21.94 28.51
N GLY A 410 20.64 -21.57 27.25
CA GLY A 410 21.15 -22.21 26.03
C GLY A 410 22.59 -21.79 25.68
N CYS A 411 22.76 -20.62 25.06
CA CYS A 411 24.04 -20.18 24.50
C CYS A 411 24.97 -19.44 25.48
N LYS A 412 24.56 -19.28 26.75
CA LYS A 412 25.31 -18.56 27.80
C LYS A 412 25.57 -17.06 27.55
N TYR A 413 24.84 -16.44 26.61
CA TYR A 413 24.85 -14.98 26.45
C TYR A 413 24.40 -14.29 27.75
N GLU A 414 25.22 -13.39 28.31
CA GLU A 414 25.06 -12.87 29.69
C GLU A 414 23.89 -11.88 29.89
N ASP A 415 23.41 -11.28 28.79
CA ASP A 415 22.42 -10.20 28.80
C ASP A 415 21.13 -10.58 28.03
N ALA A 416 20.76 -11.85 28.07
CA ALA A 416 19.51 -12.32 27.48
C ALA A 416 18.31 -11.68 28.19
N ARG A 417 17.28 -11.31 27.41
CA ARG A 417 16.03 -10.75 27.93
C ARG A 417 15.12 -11.87 28.42
N GLY A 418 14.15 -11.55 29.27
CA GLY A 418 13.22 -12.53 29.83
C GLY A 418 12.34 -13.27 28.81
N ASP A 419 12.22 -12.76 27.58
CA ASP A 419 11.38 -13.30 26.50
C ASP A 419 12.18 -13.94 25.37
N GLN A 420 13.39 -13.43 25.13
CA GLN A 420 14.22 -13.85 24.00
C GLN A 420 15.71 -13.57 24.27
N CYS A 421 16.56 -14.51 23.91
CA CYS A 421 18.00 -14.31 23.87
C CYS A 421 18.43 -13.65 22.56
N ASP A 422 19.01 -12.45 22.61
CA ASP A 422 19.50 -11.77 21.41
C ASP A 422 20.79 -12.40 20.85
N GLY A 423 21.51 -13.21 21.64
CA GLY A 423 22.71 -13.93 21.19
C GLY A 423 22.43 -15.15 20.30
N CYS A 424 21.37 -15.93 20.58
CA CYS A 424 21.01 -17.12 19.79
C CYS A 424 19.60 -17.10 19.18
N GLY A 425 18.81 -16.06 19.46
CA GLY A 425 17.43 -15.91 18.97
C GLY A 425 16.39 -16.78 19.68
N HIS A 426 16.79 -17.65 20.61
CA HIS A 426 15.88 -18.58 21.28
C HIS A 426 14.88 -17.84 22.19
N LEU A 427 13.61 -18.25 22.12
CA LEU A 427 12.56 -17.78 23.03
C LEU A 427 12.69 -18.53 24.36
N ILE A 428 12.69 -17.79 25.46
CA ILE A 428 12.89 -18.31 26.82
C ILE A 428 11.83 -17.74 27.75
N ASN A 429 11.57 -18.41 28.87
CA ASN A 429 10.80 -17.80 29.94
C ASN A 429 11.76 -17.10 30.90
N ALA A 430 11.32 -15.99 31.49
CA ALA A 430 12.17 -15.20 32.37
C ALA A 430 12.67 -15.99 33.60
N VAL A 431 11.87 -16.94 34.10
CA VAL A 431 12.23 -17.83 35.21
C VAL A 431 13.33 -18.83 34.86
N ASP A 432 13.55 -19.10 33.57
CA ASP A 432 14.58 -20.03 33.08
C ASP A 432 15.96 -19.35 32.92
N LEU A 433 16.04 -18.03 33.08
CA LEU A 433 17.30 -17.29 33.01
C LEU A 433 18.23 -17.68 34.16
N ILE A 434 19.51 -17.89 33.83
CA ILE A 434 20.56 -18.08 34.84
C ILE A 434 20.97 -16.70 35.36
N ASN A 435 21.10 -16.53 36.68
CA ASN A 435 21.44 -15.25 37.31
C ASN A 435 20.55 -14.09 36.81
N PRO A 436 19.20 -14.22 36.93
CA PRO A 436 18.33 -13.15 36.51
C PRO A 436 18.61 -11.89 37.35
N ARG A 437 18.46 -10.73 36.74
CA ARG A 437 18.63 -9.42 37.37
C ARG A 437 17.53 -8.47 36.92
N CYS A 438 17.07 -7.64 37.84
CA CYS A 438 16.08 -6.62 37.56
C CYS A 438 16.72 -5.47 36.78
N LYS A 439 16.25 -5.18 35.57
CA LYS A 439 16.77 -4.08 34.75
C LYS A 439 16.69 -2.70 35.42
N LEU A 440 15.74 -2.53 36.35
CA LEU A 440 15.49 -1.26 37.04
C LEU A 440 16.49 -0.97 38.17
N CYS A 441 16.86 -1.99 38.96
CA CYS A 441 17.69 -1.79 40.17
C CYS A 441 18.92 -2.69 40.24
N GLN A 442 19.12 -3.55 39.24
CA GLN A 442 20.21 -4.51 39.09
C GLN A 442 20.28 -5.63 40.14
N ASN A 443 19.35 -5.67 41.12
CA ASN A 443 19.27 -6.77 42.08
C ASN A 443 18.72 -8.06 41.45
N ALA A 444 19.15 -9.20 41.99
CA ALA A 444 18.58 -10.50 41.66
C ALA A 444 17.11 -10.59 42.13
N PRO A 445 16.15 -10.95 41.25
CA PRO A 445 14.80 -11.27 41.64
C PRO A 445 14.71 -12.70 42.18
N ILE A 446 13.64 -12.96 42.94
CA ILE A 446 13.29 -14.30 43.43
C ILE A 446 12.12 -14.88 42.63
N VAL A 447 12.08 -16.19 42.45
CA VAL A 447 10.91 -16.87 41.89
C VAL A 447 9.84 -16.94 42.98
N LYS A 448 8.64 -16.45 42.69
CA LYS A 448 7.49 -16.50 43.59
C LYS A 448 6.25 -16.94 42.83
N GLN A 449 5.52 -17.88 43.42
CA GLN A 449 4.23 -18.29 42.89
C GLN A 449 3.19 -17.18 43.03
N SER A 450 2.50 -16.92 41.94
CA SER A 450 1.45 -15.92 41.82
C SER A 450 0.21 -16.57 41.23
N GLN A 451 -0.92 -16.47 41.93
CA GLN A 451 -2.21 -16.97 41.43
C GLN A 451 -2.69 -16.09 40.27
N GLN A 452 -3.11 -16.71 39.16
CA GLN A 452 -3.61 -16.03 37.96
C GLN A 452 -4.97 -16.60 37.54
N LEU A 453 -5.81 -15.75 36.95
CA LEU A 453 -7.05 -16.15 36.30
C LEU A 453 -6.83 -16.42 34.82
N PHE A 454 -7.54 -17.40 34.31
CA PHE A 454 -7.56 -17.77 32.90
C PHE A 454 -8.98 -17.73 32.37
N LEU A 455 -9.14 -17.28 31.14
CA LEU A 455 -10.35 -17.47 30.35
C LEU A 455 -10.27 -18.82 29.65
N GLU A 456 -11.28 -19.66 29.88
CA GLU A 456 -11.40 -21.03 29.36
C GLU A 456 -11.85 -21.03 27.89
N LEU A 457 -11.01 -20.51 26.99
CA LEU A 457 -11.27 -20.52 25.55
C LEU A 457 -11.63 -21.89 24.96
N PRO A 458 -11.03 -23.04 25.40
CA PRO A 458 -11.43 -24.34 24.88
C PRO A 458 -12.94 -24.61 25.00
N LYS A 459 -13.58 -24.15 26.09
CA LYS A 459 -15.02 -24.35 26.33
C LYS A 459 -15.91 -23.55 25.37
N VAL A 460 -15.39 -22.51 24.72
CA VAL A 460 -16.14 -21.63 23.81
C VAL A 460 -15.84 -21.93 22.34
N GLN A 461 -14.79 -22.69 22.06
CA GLN A 461 -14.24 -22.88 20.71
C GLN A 461 -15.28 -23.34 19.68
N ASP A 462 -16.11 -24.34 19.99
CA ASP A 462 -17.07 -24.89 19.02
C ASP A 462 -18.11 -23.85 18.61
N ARG A 463 -18.61 -23.09 19.59
CA ARG A 463 -19.55 -21.98 19.34
C ARG A 463 -18.90 -20.88 18.52
N LEU A 464 -17.65 -20.54 18.83
CA LEU A 464 -16.89 -19.53 18.11
C LEU A 464 -16.63 -19.96 16.66
N LYS A 465 -16.25 -21.22 16.44
CA LYS A 465 -16.01 -21.77 15.10
C LYS A 465 -17.27 -21.69 14.23
N LYS A 466 -18.43 -22.11 14.77
CA LYS A 466 -19.71 -22.00 14.07
C LYS A 466 -20.04 -20.54 13.71
N TRP A 467 -19.89 -19.62 14.65
CA TRP A 467 -20.15 -18.20 14.38
C TRP A 467 -19.20 -17.61 13.32
N VAL A 468 -17.90 -17.98 13.34
CA VAL A 468 -16.93 -17.55 12.31
C VAL A 468 -17.33 -18.09 10.93
N GLU A 469 -17.72 -19.36 10.83
CA GLU A 469 -18.16 -19.97 9.56
C GLU A 469 -19.36 -19.24 8.97
N GLU A 470 -20.30 -18.76 9.80
CA GLU A 470 -21.49 -18.02 9.36
C GLU A 470 -21.22 -16.55 9.01
N THR A 471 -20.18 -15.93 9.60
CA THR A 471 -19.99 -14.45 9.55
C THR A 471 -18.79 -14.00 8.71
N CYS A 472 -17.75 -14.83 8.56
CA CYS A 472 -16.45 -14.37 8.04
C CYS A 472 -16.41 -14.08 6.53
N ASP A 473 -17.47 -14.37 5.77
CA ASP A 473 -17.50 -14.15 4.32
C ASP A 473 -17.51 -12.66 3.93
N GLY A 474 -17.80 -11.76 4.87
CA GLY A 474 -17.67 -10.31 4.70
C GLY A 474 -16.40 -9.70 5.32
N TRP A 475 -15.43 -10.52 5.73
CA TRP A 475 -14.18 -10.04 6.35
C TRP A 475 -13.07 -9.94 5.31
N SER A 476 -12.08 -9.08 5.60
CA SER A 476 -10.84 -9.02 4.83
C SER A 476 -10.15 -10.39 4.72
N SER A 477 -9.49 -10.65 3.60
CA SER A 477 -8.84 -11.94 3.33
C SER A 477 -7.85 -12.34 4.42
N ILE A 478 -6.98 -11.40 4.84
CA ILE A 478 -6.00 -11.62 5.90
C ILE A 478 -6.65 -11.95 7.25
N ALA A 479 -7.75 -11.28 7.61
CA ALA A 479 -8.47 -11.60 8.83
C ALA A 479 -8.98 -13.04 8.83
N ARG A 480 -9.60 -13.48 7.72
CA ARG A 480 -10.10 -14.85 7.56
C ARG A 480 -8.98 -15.88 7.70
N VAL A 481 -7.83 -15.62 7.09
CA VAL A 481 -6.66 -16.51 7.14
C VAL A 481 -6.16 -16.67 8.58
N ILE A 482 -5.93 -15.55 9.27
CA ILE A 482 -5.43 -15.56 10.66
C ILE A 482 -6.43 -16.24 11.59
N THR A 483 -7.72 -15.88 11.53
CA THR A 483 -8.75 -16.47 12.39
C THR A 483 -8.86 -17.99 12.20
N LYS A 484 -8.86 -18.47 10.95
CA LYS A 484 -8.93 -19.91 10.66
C LYS A 484 -7.70 -20.65 11.17
N ALA A 485 -6.51 -20.06 11.08
CA ALA A 485 -5.29 -20.66 11.60
C ALA A 485 -5.37 -20.87 13.12
N TRP A 486 -5.81 -19.84 13.87
CA TRP A 486 -5.99 -19.92 15.32
C TRP A 486 -7.02 -20.98 15.74
N LEU A 487 -8.15 -21.07 15.04
CA LEU A 487 -9.17 -22.07 15.33
C LEU A 487 -8.71 -23.49 14.99
N LYS A 488 -7.85 -23.65 13.97
CA LYS A 488 -7.29 -24.95 13.58
C LYS A 488 -6.26 -25.48 14.57
N GLU A 489 -5.45 -24.61 15.18
CA GLU A 489 -4.46 -25.00 16.19
C GLU A 489 -5.12 -25.56 17.46
N GLY A 490 -6.32 -25.09 17.78
CA GLY A 490 -7.00 -25.36 19.05
C GLY A 490 -6.68 -24.28 20.08
N LEU A 491 -7.73 -23.67 20.62
CA LEU A 491 -7.65 -22.60 21.59
C LEU A 491 -7.26 -23.16 22.96
N LYS A 492 -6.30 -22.51 23.60
CA LYS A 492 -5.81 -22.84 24.95
C LYS A 492 -6.36 -21.85 25.97
N PRO A 493 -6.45 -22.20 27.27
CA PRO A 493 -6.76 -21.23 28.31
C PRO A 493 -5.80 -20.04 28.26
N ARG A 494 -6.32 -18.82 28.34
CA ARG A 494 -5.52 -17.59 28.27
C ARG A 494 -5.55 -16.85 29.59
N CYS A 495 -4.37 -16.56 30.14
CA CYS A 495 -4.23 -15.78 31.37
C CYS A 495 -4.71 -14.33 31.16
N ILE A 496 -5.71 -13.92 31.94
CA ILE A 496 -6.39 -12.62 31.87
C ILE A 496 -6.05 -11.68 33.03
N THR A 497 -5.11 -12.05 33.90
CA THR A 497 -4.63 -11.18 35.00
C THR A 497 -3.15 -10.91 34.92
N ARG A 498 -2.72 -9.81 35.52
CA ARG A 498 -1.31 -9.42 35.66
C ARG A 498 -1.05 -8.82 37.02
N ASP A 499 0.16 -9.04 37.52
CA ASP A 499 0.69 -8.41 38.73
C ASP A 499 1.23 -7.01 38.42
N LEU A 500 0.35 -6.13 37.98
CA LEU A 500 0.64 -4.73 37.67
C LEU A 500 -0.20 -3.83 38.57
N LYS A 501 0.27 -2.59 38.76
CA LYS A 501 -0.50 -1.57 39.49
C LYS A 501 -1.39 -0.78 38.54
N TRP A 502 -0.97 -0.60 37.29
CA TRP A 502 -1.68 0.16 36.26
C TRP A 502 -2.56 -0.72 35.37
N GLY A 503 -3.84 -0.84 35.71
CA GLY A 503 -4.84 -1.64 34.99
C GLY A 503 -6.20 -1.62 35.68
N VAL A 504 -7.20 -2.27 35.07
CA VAL A 504 -8.52 -2.46 35.69
C VAL A 504 -8.41 -3.48 36.83
N PRO A 505 -8.80 -3.16 38.08
CA PRO A 505 -8.67 -4.06 39.21
C PRO A 505 -9.61 -5.27 39.10
N VAL A 506 -9.12 -6.44 39.52
CA VAL A 506 -9.89 -7.69 39.50
C VAL A 506 -10.85 -7.76 40.69
N PRO A 507 -12.16 -7.93 40.49
CA PRO A 507 -13.16 -7.86 41.57
C PRO A 507 -13.37 -9.24 42.23
N LEU A 508 -12.29 -9.93 42.61
CA LEU A 508 -12.34 -11.21 43.33
C LEU A 508 -11.46 -11.21 44.57
N LYS A 509 -11.93 -11.89 45.62
CA LYS A 509 -11.15 -12.14 46.83
C LYS A 509 -9.90 -12.96 46.51
N GLY A 510 -8.75 -12.56 47.04
CA GLY A 510 -7.45 -13.18 46.77
C GLY A 510 -6.74 -12.65 45.52
N PHE A 511 -7.36 -11.70 44.80
CA PHE A 511 -6.78 -11.00 43.66
C PHE A 511 -6.55 -9.51 43.95
N GLU A 512 -6.54 -9.12 45.24
CA GLU A 512 -6.24 -7.76 45.65
C GLU A 512 -4.84 -7.34 45.16
N GLY A 513 -4.75 -6.17 44.53
CA GLY A 513 -3.49 -5.68 43.94
C GLY A 513 -3.14 -6.27 42.57
N LYS A 514 -4.02 -7.08 41.98
CA LYS A 514 -3.91 -7.54 40.58
C LYS A 514 -4.86 -6.78 39.68
N VAL A 515 -4.49 -6.69 38.42
CA VAL A 515 -5.29 -6.05 37.36
C VAL A 515 -5.55 -7.02 36.22
N PHE A 516 -6.57 -6.74 35.41
CA PHE A 516 -6.77 -7.46 34.17
C PHE A 516 -5.61 -7.22 33.21
N TYR A 517 -5.30 -8.26 32.44
CA TYR A 517 -4.39 -8.18 31.32
C TYR A 517 -5.02 -7.31 30.23
N VAL A 518 -4.29 -6.30 29.77
CA VAL A 518 -4.78 -5.30 28.80
C VAL A 518 -5.48 -5.91 27.57
N TRP A 519 -5.00 -7.04 27.05
CA TRP A 519 -5.64 -7.67 25.87
C TRP A 519 -6.95 -8.43 26.17
N PHE A 520 -7.34 -8.55 27.45
CA PHE A 520 -8.67 -8.99 27.85
C PHE A 520 -9.66 -7.82 27.84
N ASP A 521 -9.30 -6.66 28.41
CA ASP A 521 -10.22 -5.55 28.62
C ASP A 521 -10.12 -4.42 27.58
N ALA A 522 -9.03 -4.30 26.81
CA ALA A 522 -8.90 -3.27 25.77
C ALA A 522 -10.05 -3.33 24.73
N PRO A 523 -10.48 -4.49 24.21
CA PRO A 523 -11.66 -4.55 23.34
C PRO A 523 -12.97 -4.16 24.05
N ILE A 524 -13.06 -4.32 25.38
CA ILE A 524 -14.20 -3.82 26.18
C ILE A 524 -14.21 -2.27 26.20
N GLY A 525 -13.05 -1.65 25.93
CA GLY A 525 -12.90 -0.22 25.68
C GLY A 525 -13.91 0.35 24.70
N TYR A 526 -14.25 -0.36 23.62
CA TYR A 526 -15.25 0.13 22.68
C TYR A 526 -16.64 0.29 23.34
N MET A 527 -16.99 -0.62 24.24
CA MET A 527 -18.28 -0.60 24.96
C MET A 527 -18.29 0.51 26.02
N SER A 528 -17.22 0.66 26.79
CA SER A 528 -17.11 1.71 27.81
C SER A 528 -17.04 3.11 27.22
N MET A 529 -16.39 3.28 26.07
CA MET A 529 -16.40 4.55 25.33
C MET A 529 -17.78 4.86 24.74
N THR A 530 -18.51 3.84 24.28
CA THR A 530 -19.92 4.02 23.85
C THR A 530 -20.80 4.42 25.05
N LYS A 531 -20.56 3.85 26.23
CA LYS A 531 -21.23 4.23 27.48
C LYS A 531 -20.89 5.66 27.91
N SER A 532 -19.64 6.07 27.77
CA SER A 532 -19.21 7.45 28.03
C SER A 532 -19.88 8.45 27.09
N TYR A 533 -20.16 8.03 25.85
CA TYR A 533 -20.87 8.83 24.86
C TYR A 533 -22.38 8.94 25.13
N SER A 534 -23.03 7.88 25.62
CA SER A 534 -24.48 7.85 25.84
C SER A 534 -24.89 6.83 26.89
N GLU A 535 -25.83 7.22 27.77
CA GLU A 535 -26.49 6.31 28.71
C GLU A 535 -27.26 5.17 28.00
N GLU A 536 -27.70 5.38 26.76
CA GLU A 536 -28.40 4.39 25.94
C GLU A 536 -27.44 3.45 25.17
N TRP A 537 -26.16 3.37 25.53
CA TRP A 537 -25.14 2.57 24.83
C TRP A 537 -25.49 1.11 24.61
N LEU A 538 -26.31 0.51 25.48
CA LEU A 538 -26.78 -0.86 25.33
C LEU A 538 -27.61 -1.05 24.07
N ARG A 539 -28.24 -0.02 23.51
CA ARG A 539 -28.95 -0.15 22.22
C ARG A 539 -28.00 -0.51 21.08
N TRP A 540 -26.74 -0.11 21.16
CA TRP A 540 -25.70 -0.46 20.19
C TRP A 540 -25.08 -1.83 20.45
N TRP A 541 -24.87 -2.19 21.72
CA TRP A 541 -24.12 -3.37 22.13
C TRP A 541 -24.97 -4.57 22.57
N LYS A 542 -26.27 -4.37 22.78
CA LYS A 542 -27.31 -5.37 23.04
C LYS A 542 -28.63 -4.94 22.37
N PRO A 543 -28.67 -4.78 21.04
CA PRO A 543 -29.84 -4.27 20.34
C PRO A 543 -31.05 -5.20 20.50
N SER A 544 -32.24 -4.60 20.45
CA SER A 544 -33.49 -5.32 20.28
C SER A 544 -33.57 -5.94 18.87
N SER A 545 -34.45 -6.94 18.70
CA SER A 545 -34.57 -7.68 17.44
C SER A 545 -35.02 -6.83 16.25
N ASP A 546 -35.73 -5.73 16.49
CA ASP A 546 -36.24 -4.78 15.49
C ASP A 546 -35.23 -3.69 15.10
N ALA A 547 -34.14 -3.52 15.87
CA ALA A 547 -33.10 -2.51 15.65
C ALA A 547 -31.73 -3.16 15.40
N LYS A 548 -31.62 -3.95 14.32
CA LYS A 548 -30.37 -4.64 13.96
C LYS A 548 -29.20 -3.66 13.84
N VAL A 549 -28.10 -3.97 14.53
CA VAL A 549 -26.82 -3.26 14.45
C VAL A 549 -25.84 -4.11 13.64
N THR A 550 -25.14 -3.46 12.71
CA THR A 550 -24.02 -4.06 11.98
C THR A 550 -22.72 -3.43 12.47
N LEU A 551 -21.87 -4.22 13.12
CA LEU A 551 -20.57 -3.78 13.63
C LEU A 551 -19.46 -3.99 12.58
N TYR A 552 -18.73 -2.91 12.28
CA TYR A 552 -17.51 -2.90 11.50
C TYR A 552 -16.32 -2.55 12.39
N GLN A 553 -15.24 -3.31 12.30
CA GLN A 553 -14.00 -3.03 13.05
C GLN A 553 -12.81 -2.91 12.09
N PHE A 554 -12.09 -1.80 12.20
CA PHE A 554 -10.92 -1.48 11.38
C PHE A 554 -9.63 -1.58 12.19
N MET A 555 -8.66 -2.34 11.71
CA MET A 555 -7.41 -2.59 12.42
C MET A 555 -6.28 -3.05 11.49
N ALA A 556 -5.05 -3.10 11.99
CA ALA A 556 -3.98 -3.86 11.35
C ALA A 556 -4.06 -5.37 11.70
N LYS A 557 -3.42 -6.21 10.89
CA LYS A 557 -3.51 -7.68 10.96
C LYS A 557 -3.09 -8.30 12.30
N ASP A 558 -2.23 -7.64 13.07
CA ASP A 558 -1.78 -8.05 14.40
C ASP A 558 -2.92 -8.07 15.43
N ASN A 559 -3.93 -7.20 15.26
CA ASN A 559 -5.08 -7.13 16.17
C ASN A 559 -6.17 -8.17 15.90
N VAL A 560 -6.10 -8.90 14.78
CA VAL A 560 -7.14 -9.84 14.34
C VAL A 560 -7.49 -10.87 15.41
N PRO A 561 -6.54 -11.60 16.05
CA PRO A 561 -6.89 -12.63 17.04
C PRO A 561 -7.69 -12.08 18.22
N PHE A 562 -7.44 -10.84 18.63
CA PHE A 562 -8.17 -10.24 19.75
C PHE A 562 -9.62 -9.94 19.42
N HIS A 563 -9.93 -9.65 18.14
CA HIS A 563 -11.26 -9.25 17.69
C HIS A 563 -12.05 -10.39 17.04
N SER A 564 -11.36 -11.39 16.49
CA SER A 564 -12.01 -12.59 15.93
C SER A 564 -12.10 -13.76 16.91
N ILE A 565 -11.22 -13.82 17.92
CA ILE A 565 -11.18 -14.91 18.90
C ILE A 565 -11.47 -14.40 20.30
N MET A 566 -10.57 -13.60 20.88
CA MET A 566 -10.61 -13.28 22.32
C MET A 566 -11.90 -12.57 22.71
N PHE A 567 -12.21 -11.44 22.07
CA PHE A 567 -13.37 -10.61 22.44
C PHE A 567 -14.71 -11.32 22.17
N PRO A 568 -14.96 -11.94 21.00
CA PRO A 568 -16.17 -12.74 20.81
C PRO A 568 -16.28 -13.91 21.80
N ALA A 569 -15.17 -14.57 22.14
CA ALA A 569 -15.18 -15.64 23.14
C ALA A 569 -15.53 -15.11 24.54
N THR A 570 -14.99 -13.96 24.94
CA THR A 570 -15.35 -13.27 26.18
C THR A 570 -16.83 -12.92 26.21
N LEU A 571 -17.39 -12.37 25.13
CA LEU A 571 -18.82 -12.02 25.06
C LEU A 571 -19.72 -13.27 25.09
N PHE A 572 -19.31 -14.36 24.42
CA PHE A 572 -20.02 -15.65 24.51
C PHE A 572 -19.96 -16.24 25.92
N ALA A 573 -18.82 -16.17 26.59
CA ALA A 573 -18.62 -16.65 27.95
C ALA A 573 -19.42 -15.83 28.98
N ALA A 574 -19.47 -14.51 28.82
CA ALA A 574 -20.27 -13.63 29.68
C ALA A 574 -21.77 -13.94 29.56
N GLY A 575 -22.22 -14.43 28.41
CA GLY A 575 -23.64 -14.66 28.16
C GLY A 575 -24.41 -13.36 27.97
N GLY A 576 -25.44 -13.42 27.14
CA GLY A 576 -26.24 -12.26 26.73
C GLY A 576 -26.21 -12.04 25.21
N ASN A 577 -27.14 -11.22 24.74
CA ASN A 577 -27.30 -10.90 23.33
C ASN A 577 -26.38 -9.72 22.93
N TYR A 578 -25.07 -9.90 23.07
CA TYR A 578 -24.11 -8.87 22.68
C TYR A 578 -23.98 -8.76 21.15
N THR A 579 -23.80 -7.53 20.67
CA THR A 579 -23.39 -7.27 19.28
C THR A 579 -21.99 -7.84 19.06
N LEU A 580 -21.88 -8.77 18.13
CA LEU A 580 -20.61 -9.33 17.68
C LEU A 580 -20.18 -8.67 16.37
N ILE A 581 -18.89 -8.78 16.05
CA ILE A 581 -18.33 -8.25 14.82
C ILE A 581 -19.00 -8.88 13.58
N ASN A 582 -19.52 -8.05 12.68
CA ASN A 582 -20.04 -8.50 11.39
C ASN A 582 -18.97 -8.43 10.30
N HIS A 583 -18.17 -7.36 10.31
CA HIS A 583 -17.19 -7.06 9.26
C HIS A 583 -15.83 -6.67 9.87
N LEU A 584 -14.87 -7.59 9.80
CA LEU A 584 -13.50 -7.36 10.27
C LEU A 584 -12.60 -6.89 9.12
N MET A 585 -12.32 -5.59 9.11
CA MET A 585 -11.56 -4.88 8.07
C MET A 585 -10.11 -4.72 8.50
N ALA A 586 -9.32 -5.79 8.34
CA ALA A 586 -7.90 -5.78 8.67
C ALA A 586 -7.05 -5.39 7.45
N THR A 587 -5.99 -4.60 7.68
CA THR A 587 -5.01 -4.25 6.65
C THR A 587 -3.67 -4.95 6.86
N GLU A 588 -2.93 -5.06 5.77
CA GLU A 588 -1.48 -5.31 5.77
C GLU A 588 -0.72 -4.07 6.25
N TYR A 589 0.61 -4.10 6.26
CA TYR A 589 1.41 -2.99 6.77
C TYR A 589 1.71 -1.94 5.69
N LEU A 590 1.71 -0.67 6.11
CA LEU A 590 2.35 0.41 5.35
C LEU A 590 3.80 0.53 5.84
N ASN A 591 4.73 0.36 4.91
CA ASN A 591 6.16 0.61 5.06
C ASN A 591 6.50 2.04 4.62
N TYR A 592 7.72 2.48 4.90
CA TYR A 592 8.20 3.82 4.58
C TYR A 592 9.44 3.73 3.69
N GLU A 593 9.34 4.26 2.47
CA GLU A 593 10.33 4.13 1.40
C GLU A 593 10.73 2.65 1.23
N ASN A 594 12.01 2.31 1.42
CA ASN A 594 12.54 0.95 1.29
C ASN A 594 12.61 0.20 2.64
N GLY A 595 11.96 0.70 3.70
CA GLY A 595 12.09 0.16 5.05
C GLY A 595 10.86 0.36 5.93
N LYS A 596 11.03 0.22 7.24
CA LYS A 596 9.96 0.39 8.24
C LYS A 596 10.07 1.72 8.96
N PHE A 597 8.92 2.25 9.39
CA PHE A 597 8.86 3.36 10.36
C PHE A 597 9.71 3.03 11.60
N SER A 598 10.48 4.00 12.10
CA SER A 598 11.31 3.81 13.28
C SER A 598 11.53 5.10 14.04
N LYS A 599 10.84 5.24 15.20
CA LYS A 599 10.96 6.40 16.07
C LYS A 599 12.38 6.57 16.63
N SER A 600 13.01 5.46 17.06
CA SER A 600 14.37 5.48 17.62
C SER A 600 15.44 5.91 16.61
N ARG A 601 15.24 5.63 15.32
CA ARG A 601 16.15 6.06 14.24
C ARG A 601 15.72 7.36 13.56
N GLY A 602 14.55 7.90 13.90
CA GLY A 602 13.96 9.09 13.25
C GLY A 602 13.54 8.84 11.80
N VAL A 603 13.21 7.59 11.43
CA VAL A 603 12.86 7.22 10.05
C VAL A 603 11.34 7.20 9.91
N GLY A 604 10.83 7.94 8.92
CA GLY A 604 9.41 8.01 8.59
C GLY A 604 8.71 9.24 9.15
N VAL A 605 7.52 9.50 8.59
CA VAL A 605 6.65 10.61 9.01
C VAL A 605 5.74 10.15 10.15
N PHE A 606 5.79 10.85 11.27
CA PHE A 606 4.85 10.66 12.37
C PHE A 606 3.68 11.66 12.29
N GLY A 607 2.57 11.34 12.94
CA GLY A 607 1.33 12.11 12.79
C GLY A 607 1.47 13.56 13.24
N ASN A 608 2.30 13.82 14.25
CA ASN A 608 2.62 15.17 14.73
C ASN A 608 3.56 15.93 13.76
N ASP A 609 4.33 15.21 12.93
CA ASP A 609 5.25 15.82 11.97
C ASP A 609 4.54 16.18 10.67
N ALA A 610 3.46 15.45 10.31
CA ALA A 610 2.75 15.61 9.04
C ALA A 610 2.26 17.05 8.82
N LYS A 611 1.78 17.71 9.88
CA LYS A 611 1.34 19.12 9.85
C LYS A 611 2.46 20.11 9.53
N ASP A 612 3.69 19.79 9.90
CA ASP A 612 4.84 20.68 9.74
C ASP A 612 5.48 20.56 8.35
N THR A 613 5.01 19.63 7.51
CA THR A 613 5.51 19.44 6.13
C THR A 613 5.05 20.52 5.16
N GLY A 614 4.05 21.32 5.52
CA GLY A 614 3.38 22.26 4.62
C GLY A 614 2.44 21.60 3.60
N ILE A 615 2.33 20.27 3.59
CA ILE A 615 1.37 19.53 2.77
C ILE A 615 0.03 19.43 3.53
N PRO A 616 -1.11 19.84 2.93
CA PRO A 616 -2.41 19.77 3.58
C PRO A 616 -2.82 18.33 3.94
N SER A 617 -3.59 18.18 5.02
CA SER A 617 -4.02 16.85 5.51
C SER A 617 -4.78 16.04 4.47
N ASP A 618 -5.66 16.66 3.68
CA ASP A 618 -6.40 15.98 2.61
C ASP A 618 -5.49 15.36 1.53
N ILE A 619 -4.29 15.91 1.29
CA ILE A 619 -3.31 15.34 0.36
C ILE A 619 -2.70 14.05 0.94
N PHE A 620 -2.38 14.05 2.24
CA PHE A 620 -1.98 12.81 2.92
C PHE A 620 -3.11 11.79 2.94
N ARG A 621 -4.34 12.20 3.24
CA ARG A 621 -5.52 11.32 3.23
C ARG A 621 -5.68 10.65 1.87
N PHE A 622 -5.70 11.45 0.79
CA PHE A 622 -5.79 10.94 -0.58
C PHE A 622 -4.71 9.91 -0.86
N TYR A 623 -3.44 10.25 -0.63
CA TYR A 623 -2.34 9.37 -1.02
C TYR A 623 -2.33 8.08 -0.21
N LEU A 624 -2.47 8.16 1.12
CA LEU A 624 -2.51 6.99 1.99
C LEU A 624 -3.65 6.03 1.62
N LEU A 625 -4.81 6.57 1.24
CA LEU A 625 -5.95 5.76 0.79
C LEU A 625 -5.73 5.20 -0.63
N TYR A 626 -5.06 5.94 -1.51
CA TYR A 626 -4.69 5.49 -2.85
C TYR A 626 -3.72 4.29 -2.82
N ILE A 627 -2.83 4.27 -1.83
CA ILE A 627 -1.90 3.16 -1.56
C ILE A 627 -2.28 2.32 -0.33
N ARG A 628 -3.57 2.29 0.06
CA ARG A 628 -4.01 1.54 1.24
C ARG A 628 -3.59 0.05 1.15
N PRO A 629 -2.94 -0.51 2.18
CA PRO A 629 -2.45 -1.89 2.17
C PRO A 629 -3.56 -2.91 2.41
N GLU A 630 -4.44 -3.13 1.42
CA GLU A 630 -5.60 -4.01 1.56
C GLU A 630 -5.27 -5.50 1.39
N SER A 631 -4.50 -5.85 0.36
CA SER A 631 -4.18 -7.24 0.00
C SER A 631 -2.72 -7.63 0.25
N GLN A 632 -1.82 -6.65 0.30
CA GLN A 632 -0.39 -6.83 0.53
C GLN A 632 0.17 -5.54 1.17
N ASP A 633 1.37 -5.65 1.74
CA ASP A 633 2.10 -4.49 2.24
C ASP A 633 2.30 -3.46 1.11
N THR A 634 2.25 -2.17 1.47
CA THR A 634 2.51 -1.04 0.56
C THR A 634 3.60 -0.16 1.13
N ASN A 635 4.21 0.69 0.28
CA ASN A 635 5.29 1.58 0.68
C ASN A 635 4.86 3.04 0.47
N PHE A 636 4.98 3.87 1.50
CA PHE A 636 4.91 5.32 1.33
C PHE A 636 6.17 5.81 0.60
N SER A 637 6.01 6.57 -0.48
CA SER A 637 7.11 7.18 -1.22
C SER A 637 6.83 8.66 -1.47
N TRP A 638 7.79 9.52 -1.13
CA TRP A 638 7.66 10.96 -1.37
C TRP A 638 7.53 11.29 -2.86
N ALA A 639 8.28 10.57 -3.71
CA ALA A 639 8.25 10.77 -5.15
C ALA A 639 6.89 10.37 -5.74
N ASP A 640 6.32 9.26 -5.27
CA ASP A 640 5.02 8.77 -5.73
C ASP A 640 3.87 9.63 -5.17
N LEU A 641 3.96 10.13 -3.93
CA LEU A 641 3.05 11.15 -3.40
C LEU A 641 2.98 12.37 -4.31
N ALA A 642 4.14 12.94 -4.66
CA ALA A 642 4.20 14.10 -5.55
C ALA A 642 3.68 13.78 -6.95
N MET A 643 4.03 12.62 -7.50
CA MET A 643 3.53 12.15 -8.79
C MET A 643 2.00 12.08 -8.79
N LYS A 644 1.39 11.34 -7.85
CA LYS A 644 -0.08 11.17 -7.81
C LYS A 644 -0.80 12.47 -7.46
N ASN A 645 -0.24 13.35 -6.64
CA ASN A 645 -0.78 14.70 -6.47
C ASN A 645 -0.80 15.47 -7.81
N ASN A 646 0.32 15.48 -8.53
CA ASN A 646 0.44 16.28 -9.74
C ASN A 646 -0.39 15.70 -10.90
N THR A 647 -0.49 14.38 -11.03
CA THR A 647 -1.21 13.73 -12.13
C THR A 647 -2.69 13.54 -11.82
N GLU A 648 -3.05 12.96 -10.67
CA GLU A 648 -4.44 12.61 -10.36
C GLU A 648 -5.22 13.76 -9.73
N LEU A 649 -4.63 14.46 -8.77
CA LEU A 649 -5.31 15.57 -8.12
C LEU A 649 -5.27 16.81 -9.01
N LEU A 650 -4.09 17.30 -9.37
CA LEU A 650 -3.94 18.56 -10.09
C LEU A 650 -4.43 18.45 -11.55
N ASN A 651 -3.86 17.55 -12.34
CA ASN A 651 -4.11 17.49 -13.79
C ASN A 651 -5.44 16.81 -14.19
N ASN A 652 -6.03 15.99 -13.32
CA ASN A 652 -7.29 15.30 -13.59
C ASN A 652 -8.45 15.90 -12.78
N LEU A 653 -8.53 15.62 -11.47
CA LEU A 653 -9.67 15.98 -10.63
C LEU A 653 -9.85 17.49 -10.49
N GLY A 654 -8.79 18.20 -10.10
CA GLY A 654 -8.77 19.64 -9.90
C GLY A 654 -8.98 20.41 -11.21
N ASN A 655 -8.32 19.97 -12.29
CA ASN A 655 -8.55 20.53 -13.62
C ASN A 655 -10.02 20.38 -14.07
N PHE A 656 -10.63 19.22 -13.85
CA PHE A 656 -12.03 19.00 -14.18
C PHE A 656 -12.96 19.96 -13.44
N ILE A 657 -12.82 20.03 -12.11
CA ILE A 657 -13.66 20.88 -11.27
C ILE A 657 -13.46 22.35 -11.66
N LEU A 658 -12.21 22.82 -11.70
CA LEU A 658 -11.90 24.21 -12.01
C LEU A 658 -12.46 24.63 -13.38
N ARG A 659 -12.23 23.84 -14.44
CA ARG A 659 -12.70 24.20 -15.78
C ARG A 659 -14.22 24.17 -15.89
N SER A 660 -14.88 23.21 -15.24
CA SER A 660 -16.35 23.13 -15.24
C SER A 660 -16.97 24.40 -14.65
N LEU A 661 -16.42 24.86 -13.51
CA LEU A 661 -16.93 26.06 -12.84
C LEU A 661 -16.51 27.35 -13.55
N ALA A 662 -15.27 27.42 -14.05
CA ALA A 662 -14.81 28.56 -14.84
C ALA A 662 -15.60 28.75 -16.14
N PHE A 663 -16.09 27.67 -16.77
CA PHE A 663 -16.98 27.77 -17.92
C PHE A 663 -18.35 28.31 -17.55
N ALA A 664 -18.93 27.89 -16.43
CA ALA A 664 -20.18 28.46 -15.94
C ALA A 664 -20.04 29.95 -15.59
N GLU A 665 -18.96 30.34 -14.89
CA GLU A 665 -18.66 31.74 -14.58
C GLU A 665 -18.50 32.57 -15.86
N LYS A 666 -17.62 32.13 -16.77
CA LYS A 666 -17.23 32.91 -17.95
C LYS A 666 -18.31 33.01 -19.02
N PHE A 667 -19.06 31.93 -19.26
CA PHE A 667 -19.97 31.83 -20.40
C PHE A 667 -21.44 31.96 -20.03
N LEU A 668 -21.81 31.69 -18.76
CA LEU A 668 -23.20 31.60 -18.31
C LEU A 668 -23.49 32.54 -17.13
N ASN A 669 -22.64 33.55 -16.89
CA ASN A 669 -22.78 34.49 -15.76
C ASN A 669 -22.95 33.79 -14.41
N SER A 670 -22.22 32.69 -14.21
CA SER A 670 -22.28 31.83 -13.03
C SER A 670 -23.63 31.15 -12.80
N GLU A 671 -24.53 31.15 -13.78
CA GLU A 671 -25.86 30.55 -13.67
C GLU A 671 -25.88 29.16 -14.34
N VAL A 672 -26.34 28.15 -13.59
CA VAL A 672 -26.46 26.77 -14.08
C VAL A 672 -27.73 26.64 -14.93
N PRO A 673 -27.64 26.28 -16.22
CA PRO A 673 -28.81 26.22 -17.10
C PRO A 673 -29.54 24.87 -16.97
N SER A 674 -30.69 24.76 -17.65
CA SER A 674 -31.36 23.47 -17.84
C SER A 674 -30.53 22.54 -18.72
N VAL A 675 -30.45 21.26 -18.34
CA VAL A 675 -29.72 20.23 -19.09
C VAL A 675 -30.66 19.51 -20.05
N VAL A 676 -30.28 19.51 -21.34
CA VAL A 676 -30.85 18.71 -22.43
C VAL A 676 -29.91 17.55 -22.73
N LEU A 677 -30.45 16.33 -22.79
CA LEU A 677 -29.67 15.11 -22.95
C LEU A 677 -29.65 14.62 -24.41
N ASP A 678 -28.67 15.07 -25.20
CA ASP A 678 -28.41 14.47 -26.51
C ASP A 678 -27.61 13.16 -26.34
N SER A 679 -27.35 12.45 -27.44
CA SER A 679 -26.69 11.13 -27.44
C SER A 679 -25.38 11.10 -26.62
N GLU A 680 -24.57 12.15 -26.68
CA GLU A 680 -23.28 12.21 -25.97
C GLU A 680 -23.46 12.43 -24.47
N GLU A 681 -24.41 13.28 -24.05
CA GLU A 681 -24.76 13.46 -22.63
C GLU A 681 -25.36 12.18 -22.04
N GLN A 682 -26.21 11.49 -22.80
CA GLN A 682 -26.79 10.21 -22.38
C GLN A 682 -25.70 9.14 -22.15
N LYS A 683 -24.73 9.04 -23.06
CA LYS A 683 -23.57 8.14 -22.88
C LYS A 683 -22.74 8.52 -21.64
N LEU A 684 -22.47 9.82 -21.44
CA LEU A 684 -21.75 10.29 -20.24
C LEU A 684 -22.48 9.89 -18.96
N LEU A 685 -23.81 10.07 -18.89
CA LEU A 685 -24.61 9.62 -17.74
C LEU A 685 -24.50 8.10 -17.52
N GLY A 686 -24.48 7.31 -18.60
CA GLY A 686 -24.27 5.87 -18.53
C GLY A 686 -22.92 5.49 -17.91
N TYR A 687 -21.83 6.13 -18.35
CA TYR A 687 -20.48 5.93 -17.78
C TYR A 687 -20.42 6.30 -16.31
N ILE A 688 -20.93 7.49 -15.96
CA ILE A 688 -20.95 7.97 -14.58
C ILE A 688 -21.78 7.04 -13.69
N SER A 689 -22.91 6.53 -14.19
CA SER A 689 -23.75 5.58 -13.44
C SER A 689 -23.03 4.25 -13.18
N LEU A 690 -22.23 3.77 -14.13
CA LEU A 690 -21.41 2.56 -13.96
C LEU A 690 -20.33 2.77 -12.89
N GLU A 691 -19.59 3.88 -12.96
CA GLU A 691 -18.55 4.20 -11.98
C GLU A 691 -19.13 4.42 -10.58
N LEU A 692 -20.29 5.11 -10.47
CA LEU A 692 -21.01 5.29 -9.20
C LEU A 692 -21.41 3.94 -8.58
N LYS A 693 -21.93 3.01 -9.40
CA LYS A 693 -22.29 1.67 -8.93
C LYS A 693 -21.05 0.90 -8.46
N GLY A 694 -19.93 1.03 -9.16
CA GLY A 694 -18.64 0.46 -8.77
C GLY A 694 -18.17 1.01 -7.42
N TYR A 695 -18.19 2.33 -7.26
CA TYR A 695 -17.87 3.01 -6.01
C TYR A 695 -18.70 2.45 -4.83
N ILE A 696 -20.03 2.46 -4.95
CA ILE A 696 -20.93 1.98 -3.89
C ILE A 696 -20.63 0.52 -3.55
N SER A 697 -20.51 -0.35 -4.56
CA SER A 697 -20.19 -1.77 -4.37
C SER A 697 -18.87 -1.99 -3.63
N SER A 698 -17.85 -1.21 -3.95
CA SER A 698 -16.54 -1.31 -3.29
C SER A 698 -16.59 -0.83 -1.84
N LEU A 699 -17.22 0.32 -1.57
CA LEU A 699 -17.32 0.86 -0.21
C LEU A 699 -18.18 0.00 0.71
N GLU A 700 -19.31 -0.54 0.24
CA GLU A 700 -20.14 -1.50 1.02
C GLU A 700 -19.34 -2.75 1.46
N LYS A 701 -18.31 -3.13 0.68
CA LYS A 701 -17.42 -4.26 0.96
C LYS A 701 -16.14 -3.87 1.71
N GLY A 702 -15.94 -2.59 2.04
CA GLY A 702 -14.73 -2.09 2.69
C GLY A 702 -13.49 -2.03 1.79
N HIS A 703 -13.65 -2.05 0.46
CA HIS A 703 -12.57 -1.87 -0.53
C HIS A 703 -12.36 -0.37 -0.79
N LEU A 704 -11.72 0.30 0.16
CA LEU A 704 -11.59 1.76 0.18
C LEU A 704 -10.63 2.26 -0.91
N ARG A 705 -9.60 1.48 -1.24
CA ARG A 705 -8.62 1.83 -2.27
C ARG A 705 -9.26 1.96 -3.65
N ASP A 706 -10.16 1.03 -4.00
CA ASP A 706 -10.84 1.04 -5.29
C ASP A 706 -11.86 2.17 -5.40
N GLY A 707 -12.47 2.58 -4.28
CA GLY A 707 -13.37 3.73 -4.23
C GLY A 707 -12.78 4.99 -4.86
N ILE A 708 -11.52 5.32 -4.55
CA ILE A 708 -10.84 6.49 -5.14
C ILE A 708 -10.75 6.39 -6.66
N LYS A 709 -10.47 5.20 -7.20
CA LYS A 709 -10.30 5.02 -8.64
C LYS A 709 -11.57 5.37 -9.41
N TYR A 710 -12.74 4.97 -8.89
CA TYR A 710 -14.04 5.31 -9.47
C TYR A 710 -14.28 6.84 -9.49
N ILE A 711 -13.89 7.57 -8.44
CA ILE A 711 -13.98 9.04 -8.40
C ILE A 711 -13.10 9.66 -9.49
N LEU A 712 -11.85 9.21 -9.58
CA LEU A 712 -10.88 9.70 -10.57
C LEU A 712 -11.32 9.34 -12.01
N ASN A 713 -11.99 8.21 -12.21
CA ASN A 713 -12.56 7.85 -13.52
C ASN A 713 -13.71 8.78 -13.91
N ILE A 714 -14.63 9.10 -12.98
CA ILE A 714 -15.70 10.07 -13.24
C ILE A 714 -15.12 11.42 -13.67
N SER A 715 -14.05 11.90 -13.04
CA SER A 715 -13.39 13.14 -13.47
C SER A 715 -12.72 13.00 -14.84
N ARG A 716 -12.15 11.84 -15.20
CA ARG A 716 -11.62 11.60 -16.54
C ARG A 716 -12.70 11.58 -17.61
N HIS A 717 -13.83 10.90 -17.37
CA HIS A 717 -15.00 10.94 -18.27
C HIS A 717 -15.49 12.38 -18.48
N GLY A 718 -15.57 13.15 -17.39
CA GLY A 718 -15.94 14.56 -17.45
C GLY A 718 -14.93 15.42 -18.23
N ASN A 719 -13.63 15.23 -18.02
CA ASN A 719 -12.57 15.92 -18.78
C ASN A 719 -12.65 15.59 -20.28
N HIS A 720 -12.86 14.32 -20.62
CA HIS A 720 -13.01 13.88 -22.00
C HIS A 720 -14.23 14.51 -22.67
N TYR A 721 -15.39 14.46 -22.02
CA TYR A 721 -16.62 15.10 -22.50
C TYR A 721 -16.46 16.62 -22.65
N MET A 722 -15.81 17.29 -21.69
CA MET A 722 -15.53 18.72 -21.80
C MET A 722 -14.68 19.07 -23.02
N GLN A 723 -13.71 18.22 -23.35
CA GLN A 723 -12.84 18.40 -24.51
C GLN A 723 -13.56 18.13 -25.83
N SER A 724 -14.48 17.15 -25.88
CA SER A 724 -15.29 16.85 -27.07
C SER A 724 -16.38 17.89 -27.29
N LEU A 725 -17.01 18.40 -26.23
CA LEU A 725 -18.03 19.45 -26.26
C LEU A 725 -17.51 20.75 -26.88
N LYS A 726 -16.23 21.10 -26.63
CA LYS A 726 -15.61 22.36 -27.11
C LYS A 726 -16.49 23.59 -26.84
N ALA A 727 -16.99 23.73 -25.61
CA ALA A 727 -17.94 24.78 -25.25
C ALA A 727 -17.45 26.20 -25.58
N TRP A 728 -16.14 26.46 -25.51
CA TRP A 728 -15.51 27.74 -25.88
C TRP A 728 -15.61 28.08 -27.38
N VAL A 729 -15.89 27.09 -28.23
CA VAL A 729 -16.20 27.27 -29.66
C VAL A 729 -17.70 27.42 -29.83
N LEU A 730 -18.49 26.48 -29.29
CA LEU A 730 -19.95 26.45 -29.45
C LEU A 730 -20.62 27.72 -28.93
N ILE A 731 -20.11 28.33 -27.86
CA ILE A 731 -20.68 29.57 -27.31
C ILE A 731 -20.59 30.77 -28.27
N LYS A 732 -19.70 30.69 -29.28
CA LYS A 732 -19.54 31.72 -30.33
C LYS A 732 -20.35 31.40 -31.59
N GLY A 733 -21.02 30.25 -31.63
CA GLY A 733 -21.84 29.79 -32.75
C GLY A 733 -23.24 30.38 -32.74
N ASP A 734 -24.16 29.69 -33.42
CA ASP A 734 -25.57 30.06 -33.48
C ASP A 734 -26.31 29.76 -32.16
N GLU A 735 -27.61 30.08 -32.09
CA GLU A 735 -28.42 29.86 -30.88
C GLU A 735 -28.55 28.38 -30.50
N LYS A 736 -28.42 27.46 -31.46
CA LYS A 736 -28.44 26.01 -31.19
C LYS A 736 -27.13 25.59 -30.53
N ASP A 737 -25.99 26.05 -31.06
CA ASP A 737 -24.67 25.79 -30.50
C ASP A 737 -24.52 26.37 -29.09
N LYS A 738 -25.00 27.60 -28.86
CA LYS A 738 -25.00 28.22 -27.53
C LYS A 738 -25.82 27.42 -26.52
N LYS A 739 -27.02 26.96 -26.91
CA LYS A 739 -27.87 26.11 -26.05
C LYS A 739 -27.19 24.78 -25.73
N LYS A 740 -26.51 24.16 -26.71
CA LYS A 740 -25.74 22.94 -26.50
C LYS A 740 -24.56 23.16 -25.54
N ALA A 741 -23.81 24.24 -25.72
CA ALA A 741 -22.72 24.62 -24.83
C ALA A 741 -23.21 24.83 -23.39
N ALA A 742 -24.30 25.58 -23.23
CA ALA A 742 -24.92 25.85 -21.94
C ALA A 742 -25.36 24.54 -21.26
N SER A 743 -26.14 23.71 -21.96
CA SER A 743 -26.60 22.41 -21.47
C SER A 743 -25.45 21.54 -20.97
N GLY A 744 -24.39 21.39 -21.77
CA GLY A 744 -23.23 20.58 -21.41
C GLY A 744 -22.47 21.13 -20.19
N ILE A 745 -22.31 22.46 -20.09
CA ILE A 745 -21.73 23.09 -18.88
C ILE A 745 -22.61 22.84 -17.65
N GLY A 746 -23.94 22.90 -17.79
CA GLY A 746 -24.88 22.59 -16.72
C GLY A 746 -24.76 21.14 -16.23
N LEU A 747 -24.58 20.18 -17.15
CA LEU A 747 -24.31 18.79 -16.80
C LEU A 747 -22.99 18.66 -16.03
N LEU A 748 -21.92 19.29 -16.51
CA LEU A 748 -20.60 19.29 -15.86
C LEU A 748 -20.65 19.81 -14.42
N CYS A 749 -21.41 20.88 -14.15
CA CYS A 749 -21.59 21.41 -12.79
C CYS A 749 -22.26 20.38 -11.85
N ASN A 750 -23.22 19.60 -12.36
CA ASN A 750 -23.84 18.53 -11.59
C ASN A 750 -22.89 17.34 -11.37
N VAL A 751 -22.01 17.03 -12.33
CA VAL A 751 -20.95 16.04 -12.15
C VAL A 751 -19.96 16.46 -11.07
N VAL A 752 -19.63 17.75 -10.96
CA VAL A 752 -18.83 18.29 -9.85
C VAL A 752 -19.50 18.03 -8.50
N CYS A 753 -20.83 18.21 -8.39
CA CYS A 753 -21.55 17.89 -7.16
C CYS A 753 -21.53 16.39 -6.84
N LEU A 754 -21.67 15.51 -7.84
CA LEU A 754 -21.54 14.07 -7.63
C LEU A 754 -20.14 13.69 -7.13
N ILE A 755 -19.09 14.16 -7.81
CA ILE A 755 -17.71 13.95 -7.39
C ILE A 755 -17.52 14.43 -5.95
N SER A 756 -18.08 15.59 -5.59
CA SER A 756 -17.99 16.11 -4.22
C SER A 756 -18.64 15.19 -3.19
N SER A 757 -19.80 14.59 -3.50
CA SER A 757 -20.44 13.58 -2.64
C SER A 757 -19.56 12.35 -2.44
N LEU A 758 -18.92 11.85 -3.51
CA LEU A 758 -18.07 10.66 -3.45
C LEU A 758 -16.69 10.94 -2.83
N LEU A 759 -16.20 12.17 -2.97
CA LEU A 759 -14.90 12.60 -2.47
C LEU A 759 -14.93 12.96 -0.99
N GLN A 760 -16.08 13.33 -0.43
CA GLN A 760 -16.17 13.78 0.96
C GLN A 760 -15.60 12.79 1.98
N PRO A 761 -15.80 11.46 1.84
CA PRO A 761 -15.15 10.48 2.70
C PRO A 761 -13.62 10.53 2.68
N TYR A 762 -13.02 10.95 1.56
CA TYR A 762 -11.59 10.92 1.32
C TYR A 762 -10.92 12.27 1.62
N MET A 763 -11.46 13.36 1.10
CA MET A 763 -10.89 14.71 1.17
C MET A 763 -11.96 15.73 1.62
N PRO A 764 -12.35 15.70 2.91
CA PRO A 764 -13.45 16.52 3.41
C PRO A 764 -13.21 18.03 3.28
N THR A 765 -11.98 18.49 3.50
CA THR A 765 -11.62 19.92 3.44
C THR A 765 -11.68 20.47 2.03
N VAL A 766 -11.28 19.67 1.04
CA VAL A 766 -11.42 19.99 -0.38
C VAL A 766 -12.90 20.09 -0.75
N VAL A 767 -13.74 19.17 -0.27
CA VAL A 767 -15.19 19.22 -0.53
C VAL A 767 -15.84 20.46 0.09
N ASP A 768 -15.44 20.89 1.29
CA ASP A 768 -15.91 22.16 1.87
C ASP A 768 -15.54 23.36 1.00
N THR A 769 -14.35 23.32 0.39
CA THR A 769 -13.89 24.34 -0.56
C THR A 769 -14.73 24.33 -1.84
N VAL A 770 -15.02 23.14 -2.40
CA VAL A 770 -15.87 23.00 -3.58
C VAL A 770 -17.31 23.45 -3.28
N ALA A 771 -17.86 23.13 -2.10
CA ALA A 771 -19.18 23.60 -1.68
C ALA A 771 -19.29 25.13 -1.72
N LYS A 772 -18.27 25.84 -1.23
CA LYS A 772 -18.18 27.32 -1.30
C LYS A 772 -18.11 27.82 -2.75
N GLN A 773 -17.29 27.21 -3.59
CA GLN A 773 -17.20 27.57 -5.02
C GLN A 773 -18.51 27.29 -5.77
N MET A 774 -19.26 26.26 -5.36
CA MET A 774 -20.57 25.91 -5.90
C MET A 774 -21.70 26.73 -5.31
N ASN A 775 -21.45 27.49 -4.24
CA ASN A 775 -22.46 28.21 -3.46
C ASN A 775 -23.60 27.30 -2.97
N VAL A 776 -23.24 26.17 -2.36
CA VAL A 776 -24.18 25.17 -1.81
C VAL A 776 -23.79 24.77 -0.40
N SER A 777 -24.74 24.25 0.36
CA SER A 777 -24.46 23.56 1.63
C SER A 777 -23.90 22.17 1.36
N VAL A 778 -22.94 21.71 2.18
CA VAL A 778 -22.43 20.33 2.13
C VAL A 778 -23.56 19.29 2.30
N ASP A 779 -24.66 19.66 2.97
CA ASP A 779 -25.84 18.81 3.15
C ASP A 779 -26.49 18.35 1.83
N ILE A 780 -26.22 19.07 0.72
CA ILE A 780 -26.71 18.64 -0.59
C ILE A 780 -25.89 17.48 -1.16
N PHE A 781 -24.69 17.21 -0.65
CA PHE A 781 -23.85 16.13 -1.14
C PHE A 781 -24.29 14.83 -0.46
N THR A 782 -25.01 14.00 -1.21
CA THR A 782 -25.54 12.71 -0.75
C THR A 782 -25.12 11.65 -1.74
N ILE A 783 -24.77 10.46 -1.24
CA ILE A 783 -24.41 9.33 -2.08
C ILE A 783 -25.68 8.49 -2.28
N THR A 784 -26.32 8.69 -3.43
CA THR A 784 -27.52 7.96 -3.86
C THR A 784 -27.16 6.78 -4.74
N GLU A 785 -28.06 5.81 -4.88
CA GLU A 785 -27.88 4.64 -5.75
C GLU A 785 -27.70 4.99 -7.23
N HIS A 786 -28.20 6.16 -7.64
CA HIS A 786 -28.19 6.62 -9.02
C HIS A 786 -27.79 8.08 -9.11
N PHE A 787 -27.23 8.48 -10.25
CA PHE A 787 -26.91 9.87 -10.51
C PHE A 787 -28.18 10.64 -10.91
N GLN A 788 -28.48 11.68 -10.14
CA GLN A 788 -29.59 12.62 -10.36
C GLN A 788 -29.02 14.04 -10.34
N PRO A 789 -29.71 15.04 -10.91
CA PRO A 789 -29.34 16.43 -10.77
C PRO A 789 -29.22 16.83 -9.29
N TYR A 790 -28.29 17.73 -9.00
CA TYR A 790 -28.06 18.36 -7.71
C TYR A 790 -28.54 19.80 -7.70
N LEU A 791 -28.36 20.50 -8.82
CA LEU A 791 -28.57 21.94 -8.95
C LEU A 791 -29.83 22.21 -9.77
N ARG A 792 -30.63 23.16 -9.29
CA ARG A 792 -31.78 23.67 -10.06
C ARG A 792 -31.29 24.53 -11.23
N PRO A 793 -31.98 24.53 -12.37
CA PRO A 793 -31.79 25.57 -13.38
C PRO A 793 -31.94 26.95 -12.74
N GLY A 794 -31.04 27.88 -13.06
CA GLY A 794 -30.97 29.20 -12.44
C GLY A 794 -30.09 29.27 -11.18
N HIS A 795 -29.54 28.15 -10.70
CA HIS A 795 -28.64 28.15 -9.55
C HIS A 795 -27.37 28.96 -9.85
N LYS A 796 -27.00 29.88 -8.96
CA LYS A 796 -25.80 30.70 -9.11
C LYS A 796 -24.64 30.12 -8.32
N ILE A 797 -23.59 29.69 -9.04
CA ILE A 797 -22.34 29.25 -8.43
C ILE A 797 -21.55 30.43 -7.85
N GLY A 798 -20.63 30.13 -6.93
CA GLY A 798 -19.67 31.08 -6.38
C GLY A 798 -18.48 31.29 -7.32
N LYS A 799 -17.35 31.75 -6.76
CA LYS A 799 -16.13 32.04 -7.50
C LYS A 799 -15.27 30.77 -7.68
N PRO A 800 -14.94 30.36 -8.91
CA PRO A 800 -14.02 29.24 -9.17
C PRO A 800 -12.59 29.56 -8.70
N LEU A 801 -11.93 28.58 -8.06
CA LEU A 801 -10.55 28.69 -7.57
C LEU A 801 -9.79 27.36 -7.74
N PRO A 802 -8.48 27.37 -8.02
CA PRO A 802 -7.67 26.16 -8.03
C PRO A 802 -7.72 25.42 -6.68
N LEU A 803 -7.88 24.10 -6.71
CA LEU A 803 -8.01 23.27 -5.50
C LEU A 803 -6.68 22.69 -5.01
N PHE A 804 -5.75 22.43 -5.94
CA PHE A 804 -4.51 21.73 -5.66
C PHE A 804 -3.32 22.53 -6.16
N THR A 805 -2.20 22.39 -5.47
CA THR A 805 -0.91 22.95 -5.86
C THR A 805 0.04 21.83 -6.26
N LYS A 806 0.90 22.13 -7.24
CA LYS A 806 1.95 21.20 -7.64
C LYS A 806 2.94 20.99 -6.49
N ILE A 807 3.32 19.74 -6.23
CA ILE A 807 4.44 19.41 -5.33
C ILE A 807 5.70 19.38 -6.19
N GLU A 808 6.62 20.28 -5.90
CA GLU A 808 7.88 20.44 -6.65
C GLU A 808 8.96 19.47 -6.18
N GLN A 809 9.84 19.07 -7.10
CA GLN A 809 10.89 18.08 -6.80
C GLN A 809 11.81 18.52 -5.65
N HIS A 810 12.15 19.80 -5.55
CA HIS A 810 12.98 20.30 -4.44
C HIS A 810 12.30 20.11 -3.07
N THR A 811 10.96 20.23 -3.00
CA THR A 811 10.18 19.98 -1.80
C THR A 811 10.20 18.49 -1.45
N VAL A 812 10.06 17.62 -2.45
CA VAL A 812 10.17 16.15 -2.31
C VAL A 812 11.52 15.77 -1.72
N ASP A 813 12.61 16.29 -2.30
CA ASP A 813 13.97 15.96 -1.88
C ASP A 813 14.25 16.44 -0.46
N ALA A 814 13.80 17.65 -0.11
CA ALA A 814 13.94 18.22 1.23
C ALA A 814 13.19 17.40 2.30
N LEU A 815 11.91 17.08 2.06
CA LEU A 815 11.11 16.28 2.99
C LEU A 815 11.65 14.85 3.09
N LYS A 816 12.04 14.24 1.98
CA LYS A 816 12.65 12.91 1.98
C LYS A 816 13.93 12.87 2.82
N ALA A 817 14.80 13.88 2.68
CA ALA A 817 16.01 13.99 3.51
C ALA A 817 15.68 14.20 4.99
N GLN A 818 14.71 15.06 5.30
CA GLN A 818 14.28 15.36 6.67
C GLN A 818 13.81 14.10 7.43
N TYR A 819 13.08 13.21 6.75
CA TYR A 819 12.48 12.01 7.36
C TYR A 819 13.23 10.70 7.02
N ALA A 820 14.48 10.78 6.55
CA ALA A 820 15.33 9.62 6.26
C ALA A 820 15.99 9.00 7.51
N GLY A 821 15.87 9.66 8.67
CA GLY A 821 16.52 9.25 9.92
C GLY A 821 17.92 9.84 10.13
N LYS A 822 18.45 9.68 11.35
CA LYS A 822 19.83 10.10 11.66
C LYS A 822 20.80 9.16 10.96
N GLN A 823 21.49 9.64 9.92
CA GLN A 823 22.61 8.94 9.30
C GLN A 823 23.72 8.80 10.36
N LYS A 824 23.82 7.63 11.01
CA LYS A 824 25.10 7.24 11.61
C LYS A 824 26.03 6.94 10.44
N SER A 825 27.11 7.71 10.30
CA SER A 825 28.27 7.31 9.51
C SER A 825 28.70 5.91 9.99
N GLN A 826 28.35 4.87 9.24
CA GLN A 826 28.83 3.52 9.50
C GLN A 826 30.29 3.44 9.06
N SER A 827 31.19 3.67 10.00
CA SER A 827 32.50 3.03 9.96
C SER A 827 32.28 1.51 10.05
N PRO A 828 32.95 0.68 9.23
CA PRO A 828 32.85 -0.77 9.37
C PRO A 828 33.43 -1.21 10.72
N GLY A 829 32.64 -1.97 11.47
CA GLY A 829 33.07 -2.61 12.73
C GLY A 829 34.07 -3.75 12.50
N PRO A 830 34.81 -4.17 13.55
CA PRO A 830 36.09 -4.84 13.43
C PRO A 830 35.97 -6.34 13.11
N VAL A 831 36.85 -6.82 12.24
CA VAL A 831 37.14 -8.24 12.02
C VAL A 831 38.13 -8.71 13.09
N ASN A 832 37.78 -9.78 13.79
CA ASN A 832 38.68 -10.49 14.70
C ASN A 832 39.85 -11.12 13.91
N GLY A 833 41.07 -10.70 14.22
CA GLY A 833 42.32 -11.32 13.76
C GLY A 833 43.32 -11.39 14.91
N SER A 834 43.86 -12.59 15.12
CA SER A 834 44.80 -12.98 16.17
C SER A 834 46.15 -12.25 16.16
N ASN A 835 46.69 -12.08 17.37
CA ASN A 835 48.04 -11.64 17.78
C ASN A 835 49.20 -11.77 16.77
N THR A 836 50.02 -10.72 16.66
CA THR A 836 51.44 -10.72 17.10
C THR A 836 52.03 -9.29 17.12
N ASN A 837 52.97 -9.07 18.04
CA ASN A 837 53.57 -7.81 18.49
C ASN A 837 54.38 -7.02 17.43
N SER A 838 54.23 -5.69 17.41
CA SER A 838 55.33 -4.70 17.57
C SER A 838 54.83 -3.24 17.36
N LYS A 839 55.28 -2.33 18.24
CA LYS A 839 55.33 -0.85 18.07
C LYS A 839 56.83 -0.48 17.93
N PRO A 840 57.26 0.71 17.42
CA PRO A 840 56.52 1.97 17.28
C PRO A 840 56.78 2.81 15.97
N GLU A 841 56.13 3.98 15.91
CA GLU A 841 56.51 5.26 15.25
C GLU A 841 55.97 5.70 13.86
N THR A 842 55.05 6.69 13.94
CA THR A 842 54.88 7.94 13.15
C THR A 842 54.77 7.93 11.61
N ASN A 843 53.58 8.24 11.04
CA ASN A 843 53.19 9.58 10.53
C ASN A 843 51.88 9.56 9.72
N SER A 844 51.17 10.70 9.81
CA SER A 844 49.88 11.07 9.26
C SER A 844 49.79 11.13 7.72
N VAL A 845 48.81 10.45 7.08
CA VAL A 845 48.48 10.68 5.65
C VAL A 845 46.98 10.44 5.29
N VAL A 846 46.00 10.79 6.14
CA VAL A 846 44.57 10.69 5.74
C VAL A 846 43.81 12.03 5.82
N GLY A 847 44.47 13.12 6.22
CA GLY A 847 43.90 14.48 6.21
C GLY A 847 44.01 15.23 4.88
N ASP A 848 45.02 14.92 4.05
CA ASP A 848 45.36 15.76 2.89
C ASP A 848 44.49 15.53 1.65
N ALA A 849 44.00 14.31 1.42
CA ALA A 849 43.27 13.98 0.18
C ALA A 849 41.89 14.65 0.09
N ALA A 850 41.14 14.70 1.21
CA ALA A 850 39.83 15.32 1.25
C ALA A 850 39.90 16.85 1.13
N LEU A 851 40.91 17.48 1.74
CA LEU A 851 41.16 18.92 1.62
C LEU A 851 41.60 19.29 0.19
N ALA A 852 42.42 18.44 -0.45
CA ALA A 852 42.84 18.62 -1.83
C ALA A 852 41.66 18.54 -2.82
N ILE A 853 40.73 17.59 -2.63
CA ILE A 853 39.53 17.48 -3.46
C ILE A 853 38.64 18.71 -3.32
N ALA A 854 38.36 19.16 -2.09
CA ALA A 854 37.54 20.35 -1.85
C ALA A 854 38.17 21.62 -2.45
N THR A 855 39.50 21.76 -2.35
CA THR A 855 40.24 22.91 -2.91
C THR A 855 40.19 22.91 -4.44
N LEU A 856 40.32 21.74 -5.09
CA LEU A 856 40.19 21.63 -6.54
C LEU A 856 38.76 21.85 -7.03
N GLU A 857 37.73 21.43 -6.29
CA GLU A 857 36.33 21.71 -6.62
C GLU A 857 36.04 23.22 -6.62
N GLU A 858 36.54 23.94 -5.61
CA GLU A 858 36.41 25.39 -5.52
C GLU A 858 37.16 26.10 -6.66
N ALA A 859 38.36 25.62 -7.02
CA ALA A 859 39.13 26.16 -8.14
C ALA A 859 38.43 25.93 -9.50
N VAL A 860 37.83 24.75 -9.72
CA VAL A 860 37.03 24.45 -10.92
C VAL A 860 35.81 25.37 -11.00
N ALA A 861 35.13 25.61 -9.88
CA ALA A 861 33.97 26.51 -9.83
C ALA A 861 34.36 27.94 -10.18
N LYS A 862 35.40 28.49 -9.52
CA LYS A 862 35.91 29.86 -9.79
C LYS A 862 36.36 30.04 -11.24
N GLN A 863 37.10 29.08 -11.78
CA GLN A 863 37.56 29.16 -13.17
C GLN A 863 36.39 29.02 -14.16
N GLY A 864 35.36 28.23 -13.84
CA GLY A 864 34.13 28.14 -14.61
C GLY A 864 33.37 29.45 -14.68
N ASP A 865 33.29 30.18 -13.56
CA ASP A 865 32.65 31.49 -13.49
C ASP A 865 33.45 32.58 -14.21
N LEU A 866 34.78 32.51 -14.18
CA LEU A 866 35.62 33.40 -14.97
C LEU A 866 35.40 33.21 -16.48
N VAL A 867 35.33 31.96 -16.95
CA VAL A 867 35.02 31.67 -18.37
C VAL A 867 33.61 32.15 -18.74
N ARG A 868 32.61 31.96 -17.86
CA ARG A 868 31.23 32.44 -18.10
C ARG A 868 31.15 33.95 -18.17
N SER A 869 31.80 34.66 -17.24
CA SER A 869 31.80 36.13 -17.19
C SER A 869 32.55 36.75 -18.37
N MET A 870 33.70 36.20 -18.77
CA MET A 870 34.42 36.65 -19.97
C MET A 870 33.62 36.41 -21.26
N LYS A 871 32.88 35.31 -21.34
CA LYS A 871 31.98 35.03 -22.46
C LYS A 871 30.79 35.98 -22.50
N ALA A 872 30.22 36.33 -21.34
CA ALA A 872 29.16 37.32 -21.23
C ALA A 872 29.66 38.74 -21.57
N ALA A 873 30.92 39.05 -21.28
CA ALA A 873 31.58 40.31 -21.64
C ALA A 873 32.00 40.40 -23.12
N GLY A 874 31.63 39.42 -23.96
CA GLY A 874 31.86 39.47 -25.41
C GLY A 874 33.30 39.24 -25.85
N LYS A 875 34.16 38.68 -24.99
CA LYS A 875 35.57 38.41 -25.32
C LYS A 875 35.73 37.41 -26.47
N SER A 876 36.79 37.59 -27.26
CA SER A 876 37.02 36.81 -28.46
C SER A 876 37.34 35.34 -28.14
N LYS A 877 37.10 34.43 -29.08
CA LYS A 877 37.37 33.00 -28.89
C LYS A 877 38.85 32.71 -28.60
N ASP A 878 39.76 33.54 -29.13
CA ASP A 878 41.19 33.38 -28.90
C ASP A 878 41.61 33.82 -27.49
N GLU A 879 40.94 34.83 -26.90
CA GLU A 879 41.14 35.23 -25.50
C GLU A 879 40.55 34.21 -24.50
N LEU A 880 39.47 33.52 -24.86
CA LEU A 880 38.81 32.51 -24.02
C LEU A 880 39.53 31.15 -24.03
N LYS A 881 40.25 30.84 -25.12
CA LYS A 881 40.93 29.56 -25.34
C LYS A 881 41.86 29.14 -24.19
N PRO A 882 42.77 30.00 -23.68
CA PRO A 882 43.65 29.62 -22.56
C PRO A 882 42.87 29.38 -21.27
N MET A 883 41.84 30.18 -20.98
CA MET A 883 41.05 30.05 -19.74
C MET A 883 40.22 28.76 -19.72
N ILE A 884 39.67 28.35 -20.87
CA ILE A 884 38.95 27.09 -21.04
C ILE A 884 39.91 25.89 -20.92
N ALA A 885 41.13 26.00 -21.45
CA ALA A 885 42.14 24.96 -21.30
C ALA A 885 42.51 24.74 -19.83
N THR A 886 42.69 25.81 -19.05
CA THR A 886 42.92 25.73 -17.60
C THR A 886 41.75 25.06 -16.87
N LEU A 887 40.50 25.40 -17.23
CA LEU A 887 39.32 24.77 -16.62
C LEU A 887 39.25 23.26 -16.89
N LEU A 888 39.58 22.84 -18.12
CA LEU A 888 39.61 21.43 -18.50
C LEU A 888 40.71 20.67 -17.77
N ASP A 889 41.88 21.28 -17.59
CA ASP A 889 42.98 20.68 -16.84
C ASP A 889 42.64 20.50 -15.36
N LEU A 890 42.06 21.52 -14.71
CA LEU A 890 41.58 21.43 -13.32
C LEU A 890 40.53 20.33 -13.13
N LYS A 891 39.60 20.18 -14.09
CA LYS A 891 38.61 19.10 -14.06
C LYS A 891 39.25 17.72 -14.22
N LYS A 892 40.29 17.61 -15.05
CA LYS A 892 41.03 16.36 -15.23
C LYS A 892 41.78 15.98 -13.97
N GLN A 893 42.44 16.93 -13.30
CA GLN A 893 43.11 16.71 -12.02
C GLN A 893 42.12 16.28 -10.93
N LEU A 894 40.93 16.90 -10.89
CA LEU A 894 39.87 16.51 -9.95
C LEU A 894 39.33 15.10 -10.21
N ALA A 895 39.12 14.72 -11.48
CA ALA A 895 38.67 13.38 -11.85
C ALA A 895 39.69 12.30 -11.44
N VAL A 896 40.99 12.56 -11.64
CA VAL A 896 42.08 11.67 -11.20
C VAL A 896 42.09 11.52 -9.69
N LEU A 897 41.92 12.61 -8.92
CA LEU A 897 41.89 12.57 -7.45
C LEU A 897 40.65 11.84 -6.89
N LYS A 898 39.55 11.79 -7.65
CA LYS A 898 38.34 11.04 -7.30
C LYS A 898 38.36 9.59 -7.78
N GLY A 899 39.42 9.16 -8.47
CA GLY A 899 39.57 7.80 -8.97
C GLY A 899 38.70 7.47 -10.18
N GLU A 900 38.28 8.47 -10.97
CA GLU A 900 37.48 8.28 -12.18
C GLU A 900 38.41 8.03 -13.41
N GLU A 901 38.09 7.04 -14.26
CA GLU A 901 38.87 6.77 -15.48
C GLU A 901 38.71 7.89 -16.52
N VAL A 902 39.83 8.46 -16.98
CA VAL A 902 39.84 9.59 -17.93
C VAL A 902 40.02 9.08 -19.35
N ASN A 903 38.95 9.10 -20.17
CA ASN A 903 39.05 8.96 -21.62
C ASN A 903 38.48 10.16 -22.40
N SER A 904 39.40 10.78 -23.16
CA SER A 904 39.29 11.66 -24.34
C SER A 904 38.06 12.58 -24.52
N VAL A 905 38.23 13.86 -24.19
CA VAL A 905 37.45 14.97 -24.78
C VAL A 905 38.18 15.42 -26.05
N GLY A 906 37.69 15.00 -27.22
CA GLY A 906 38.23 15.43 -28.50
C GLY A 906 37.24 15.22 -29.66
N ASN A 907 36.84 16.34 -30.28
CA ASN A 907 36.13 16.47 -31.55
C ASN A 907 34.70 15.92 -31.68
N GLU A 908 33.72 16.83 -31.67
CA GLU A 908 32.59 16.76 -32.59
C GLU A 908 31.88 18.12 -32.72
N LYS A 909 32.11 18.83 -33.84
CA LYS A 909 31.14 19.71 -34.52
C LYS A 909 31.75 20.28 -35.81
N ALA A 910 31.59 19.56 -36.90
CA ALA A 910 31.64 20.10 -38.26
C ALA A 910 30.69 19.30 -39.16
N ASN A 911 29.42 19.74 -39.25
CA ASN A 911 28.62 19.80 -40.48
C ASN A 911 27.13 19.95 -40.18
N LYS A 912 26.59 21.13 -40.52
CA LYS A 912 25.30 21.30 -41.22
C LYS A 912 25.02 22.80 -41.35
N ASN A 913 25.43 23.36 -42.49
CA ASN A 913 24.62 24.28 -43.30
C ASN A 913 25.42 24.74 -44.51
N SER A 914 25.06 24.23 -45.70
CA SER A 914 25.14 25.02 -46.93
C SER A 914 24.24 24.41 -47.99
N THR A 915 23.04 24.96 -48.09
CA THR A 915 22.26 25.04 -49.31
C THR A 915 23.13 25.65 -50.42
N LYS A 916 23.15 24.97 -51.56
CA LYS A 916 23.84 25.34 -52.81
C LYS A 916 23.39 26.71 -53.31
N SER A 917 24.34 27.58 -53.69
CA SER A 917 24.35 28.22 -55.02
C SER A 917 25.64 29.01 -55.26
N GLN A 918 26.35 28.66 -56.34
CA GLN A 918 27.27 29.45 -57.19
C GLN A 918 27.79 28.41 -58.20
N GLY A 919 27.62 28.47 -59.52
CA GLY A 919 27.33 29.60 -60.39
C GLY A 919 28.58 29.93 -61.21
N SER A 920 28.89 29.17 -62.27
CA SER A 920 29.55 29.68 -63.49
C SER A 920 29.82 28.59 -64.54
N GLY A 921 29.44 28.85 -65.80
CA GLY A 921 30.33 28.55 -66.93
C GLY A 921 29.93 27.50 -67.98
N LYS A 922 29.00 27.87 -68.86
CA LYS A 922 28.72 27.36 -70.23
C LYS A 922 29.87 26.64 -70.98
N LYS A 923 29.58 25.55 -71.72
CA LYS A 923 29.45 25.48 -73.22
C LYS A 923 29.39 24.05 -73.79
N LYS A 924 28.50 23.88 -74.79
CA LYS A 924 28.50 22.89 -75.92
C LYS A 924 28.31 21.42 -75.49
N LYS A 925 27.39 20.64 -76.06
CA LYS A 925 26.85 20.54 -77.41
C LYS A 925 25.41 20.02 -77.33
#